data_AF-A0A0M9DZA9-F1
#
_entry.id   AF-A0A0M9DZA9-F1
#
_cell.length_a   1.000
_cell.length_b   1.000
_cell.length_c   1.000
_cell.angle_alpha   90.00
_cell.angle_beta   90.00
_cell.angle_gamma   90.00
#
_symmetry.space_group_name_H-M   'P 1'
#
loop_
_entity.id
_entity.type
_entity.pdbx_description
1 polymer ?
#
loop_
_entity_poly.entity_id
_entity_poly.type
_entity_poly.pdbx_seq_one_letter_code
_entity_poly.pdbx_strand_id
1 'polypeptide(L)'
;VTMNVVNPDSTIHIEEFAIQSDLMTTDNGSIVLATQNGSITIHDGQAPDSSIGISADGTGNILIQAQGEDQNITFDANVISDKGNISIIASDSINQKGDISTSGGTIDLETTTGSIIMDDGTTTAGTENIRYNAKIDLSLGVISTTADVSLLAESIIDSGNAEIDIIADALRIFTTGTDDGDGAGTSSNHIETNINKMAADVHGTNSGGLFITETKTITIDQLNVMAVNRVIDNSTTNSENTTDLSLSDISSEGHVVLITNDGRIKINEGDTDDQGIVATNNIFIQSAGISDIYLNADINSKKGNISIHAGQDIIQNADISTDLFLKTIDLLANRHIRMTSDTTTTTTDGNIQLDSNTGNITLEFLDAGAGNVRIISKAGDIIDLDMDGDKEVDIQSSGLILRAHKGIGNGNNHIETGVDILTASAGSNGIFITENNGITIDSQTINIDRVDATAKDNLTNNISQADLTTISSGNIVLVAGDTITINEGGDLNNKALYAGDAGNILLKTMTNDIHINDSATIFSDTGHITIVAANNINQLVNVNISTTNGSIDLKALSGAITMNDHSMINTEKENIRLLADGDIQLGGLNAGIGNVSITSLNGSILDNGNAYKDIKAFALRMNAGAGIGTLGSETDDAIDISVYKLTAHAGNGGINILEDDDIKINTINVSVNHVENDGQTTRETDVNQTDIITSDNGAIILQTVNGTMTVYDGKSVHADGTGNILLKASGSDKDIILSPNADILSGTGNITLIAQNNISQSTKTEIQTKTGDIYIKAVDGTITMDDKAITFTGKNTGDINYFANSDITLGGIHAGTGNVNLYSQTGSILDSGDTYKDIQAASLRMGALISIGELYTPNPLDIAVDTITATTGKGGISLFENDDIVLSDVAVTMNVVNPDSTIHIEEFAIQSDLMTSENGSIVLTTQDGSISIHDGFAPDDGVGINADGIGNILIQAQGEDHNITFDANIISDKGNISIIASDSINQKADISTSGGTIDLEATTGSIIMDDGTTTFGTENIRYNAKTDLSLGVISTTADVSLLAESIIDSGNAEIDIIADALRIITTGTNDGDGAGFSSNHIETNINLLAADIHGTNSGGLFITETNAITIDQLNAIAVNRVANNATISSENTTDIALSDIDSDGQLVLITTEGNI
;
A
#
# COMPACT_ATOMS: atom_id res chain seq x y z
N VAL A 1 -69.06 26.33 86.08
CA VAL A 1 -69.09 27.20 87.29
C VAL A 1 -70.48 27.12 87.92
N THR A 2 -70.60 26.87 89.22
CA THR A 2 -71.92 26.87 89.91
C THR A 2 -72.22 28.24 90.48
N MET A 3 -73.29 28.88 90.00
CA MET A 3 -73.81 30.13 90.57
C MET A 3 -75.06 29.81 91.39
N ASN A 4 -75.06 30.19 92.67
CA ASN A 4 -76.26 30.13 93.49
C ASN A 4 -77.15 31.33 93.11
N VAL A 5 -78.17 31.10 92.31
CA VAL A 5 -79.15 32.12 91.98
C VAL A 5 -80.24 32.08 93.04
N VAL A 6 -80.37 33.18 93.79
CA VAL A 6 -81.45 33.36 94.77
C VAL A 6 -82.70 33.80 94.01
N ASN A 7 -83.70 32.93 93.97
CA ASN A 7 -85.00 33.28 93.42
C ASN A 7 -85.70 34.34 94.29
N PRO A 8 -86.66 35.11 93.76
CA PRO A 8 -87.38 36.13 94.52
C PRO A 8 -88.12 35.61 95.77
N ASP A 9 -88.35 34.30 95.88
CA ASP A 9 -88.97 33.61 97.01
C ASP A 9 -87.96 33.09 98.06
N SER A 10 -86.68 33.44 97.93
CA SER A 10 -85.57 32.99 98.79
C SER A 10 -85.15 31.52 98.62
N THR A 11 -85.65 30.81 97.60
CA THR A 11 -85.12 29.49 97.24
C THR A 11 -83.81 29.64 96.44
N ILE A 12 -82.83 28.79 96.73
CA ILE A 12 -81.56 28.75 95.97
C ILE A 12 -81.70 27.64 94.94
N HIS A 13 -81.59 27.99 93.66
CA HIS A 13 -81.37 27.02 92.60
C HIS A 13 -79.91 27.15 92.13
N ILE A 14 -79.27 26.00 91.91
CA ILE A 14 -77.90 25.93 91.42
C ILE A 14 -78.00 25.99 89.90
N GLU A 15 -77.53 27.08 89.32
CA GLU A 15 -77.37 27.20 87.87
C GLU A 15 -75.95 26.73 87.54
N GLU A 16 -75.85 25.57 86.88
CA GLU A 16 -74.59 25.04 86.37
C GLU A 16 -74.32 25.64 84.99
N PHE A 17 -73.37 26.58 84.93
CA PHE A 17 -72.78 26.99 83.66
C PHE A 17 -71.76 25.95 83.25
N ALA A 18 -71.83 25.52 81.98
CA ALA A 18 -70.78 24.71 81.36
C ALA A 18 -69.42 25.39 81.60
N ILE A 19 -68.41 24.59 81.90
CA ILE A 19 -67.04 25.10 81.97
C ILE A 19 -66.69 25.52 80.53
N GLN A 20 -66.38 26.80 80.35
CA GLN A 20 -65.82 27.31 79.10
C GLN A 20 -64.31 27.31 79.28
N SER A 21 -63.58 26.67 78.37
CA SER A 21 -62.14 26.53 78.47
C SER A 21 -61.39 26.98 77.21
N ASP A 22 -62.07 27.03 76.06
CA ASP A 22 -61.49 27.36 74.74
C ASP A 22 -62.14 28.62 74.17
N LEU A 23 -61.47 29.28 73.21
CA LEU A 23 -62.01 30.47 72.55
C LEU A 23 -62.77 30.05 71.28
N MET A 24 -64.07 29.85 71.42
CA MET A 24 -64.93 29.36 70.33
C MET A 24 -66.05 30.35 69.96
N THR A 25 -66.41 30.39 68.68
CA THR A 25 -67.67 30.99 68.22
C THR A 25 -68.69 29.89 67.91
N THR A 26 -69.95 30.25 67.59
CA THR A 26 -71.04 29.28 67.36
C THR A 26 -71.77 29.50 66.02
N ASP A 27 -71.32 30.49 65.24
CA ASP A 27 -71.84 30.97 63.94
C ASP A 27 -70.65 31.65 63.21
N ASN A 28 -70.87 32.51 62.20
CA ASN A 28 -69.84 33.25 61.43
C ASN A 28 -69.01 34.30 62.24
N GLY A 29 -68.75 34.08 63.52
CA GLY A 29 -68.05 35.02 64.40
C GLY A 29 -66.54 34.95 64.19
N SER A 30 -65.91 36.10 63.99
CA SER A 30 -64.44 36.19 63.96
C SER A 30 -63.86 36.29 65.37
N ILE A 31 -62.63 35.83 65.54
CA ILE A 31 -61.86 35.90 66.79
C ILE A 31 -60.62 36.77 66.55
N VAL A 32 -60.47 37.84 67.34
CA VAL A 32 -59.27 38.67 67.34
C VAL A 32 -58.67 38.66 68.75
N LEU A 33 -57.45 38.12 68.87
CA LEU A 33 -56.68 38.06 70.10
C LEU A 33 -55.37 38.83 69.90
N ALA A 34 -55.32 40.06 70.41
CA ALA A 34 -54.16 40.92 70.26
C ALA A 34 -53.63 41.43 71.61
N THR A 35 -52.31 41.44 71.78
CA THR A 35 -51.60 42.00 72.93
C THR A 35 -50.65 43.11 72.46
N GLN A 36 -50.65 44.24 73.16
CA GLN A 36 -49.75 45.35 72.85
C GLN A 36 -48.33 45.16 73.42
N ASN A 37 -48.18 44.48 74.58
CA ASN A 37 -46.92 44.34 75.30
C ASN A 37 -46.84 42.99 76.06
N GLY A 38 -47.17 41.87 75.41
CA GLY A 38 -47.04 40.56 76.04
C GLY A 38 -47.11 39.42 75.04
N SER A 39 -46.49 38.30 75.38
CA SER A 39 -46.57 37.07 74.59
C SER A 39 -47.94 36.42 74.72
N ILE A 40 -48.34 35.66 73.70
CA ILE A 40 -49.59 34.90 73.69
C ILE A 40 -49.25 33.41 73.75
N THR A 41 -49.83 32.70 74.71
CA THR A 41 -49.75 31.24 74.76
C THR A 41 -51.16 30.67 74.75
N ILE A 42 -51.40 29.70 73.85
CA ILE A 42 -52.67 29.03 73.67
C ILE A 42 -52.51 27.58 74.11
N HIS A 43 -53.32 27.18 75.08
CA HIS A 43 -53.39 25.81 75.58
C HIS A 43 -54.78 25.24 75.33
N ASP A 44 -54.87 23.91 75.30
CA ASP A 44 -56.17 23.23 75.27
C ASP A 44 -56.86 23.35 76.62
N GLY A 45 -58.17 23.56 76.56
CA GLY A 45 -59.00 23.54 77.73
C GLY A 45 -59.26 22.13 78.26
N GLN A 46 -59.66 22.04 79.53
CA GLN A 46 -59.93 20.74 80.17
C GLN A 46 -61.36 20.22 79.91
N ALA A 47 -62.19 20.93 79.13
CA ALA A 47 -63.61 20.60 78.94
C ALA A 47 -64.24 21.24 77.68
N PRO A 48 -64.17 20.60 76.50
CA PRO A 48 -63.61 19.27 76.24
C PRO A 48 -62.08 19.28 76.07
N ASP A 49 -61.40 18.24 76.56
CA ASP A 49 -60.02 17.92 76.15
C ASP A 49 -60.09 17.50 74.67
N SER A 50 -59.86 18.47 73.80
CA SER A 50 -60.11 18.36 72.35
C SER A 50 -58.91 18.72 71.52
N SER A 51 -57.81 19.12 72.18
CA SER A 51 -56.62 19.72 71.58
C SER A 51 -56.94 21.01 70.82
N ILE A 52 -58.06 21.71 71.09
CA ILE A 52 -58.47 22.93 70.39
C ILE A 52 -58.39 24.10 71.37
N GLY A 53 -57.52 25.07 71.07
CA GLY A 53 -57.45 26.32 71.83
C GLY A 53 -58.37 27.42 71.28
N ILE A 54 -58.50 27.49 69.95
CA ILE A 54 -59.27 28.54 69.26
C ILE A 54 -60.06 27.92 68.09
N SER A 55 -61.36 28.19 68.01
CA SER A 55 -62.24 27.73 66.91
C SER A 55 -63.19 28.85 66.43
N ALA A 56 -63.09 29.26 65.16
CA ALA A 56 -64.01 30.19 64.53
C ALA A 56 -64.91 29.47 63.51
N ASP A 57 -66.22 29.40 63.79
CA ASP A 57 -67.18 28.68 62.97
C ASP A 57 -67.60 29.51 61.72
N GLY A 58 -68.15 28.84 60.71
CA GLY A 58 -68.68 29.47 59.51
C GLY A 58 -67.63 30.26 58.70
N THR A 59 -67.85 31.56 58.47
CA THR A 59 -66.89 32.46 57.77
C THR A 59 -66.03 33.28 58.74
N GLY A 60 -65.91 32.86 60.01
CA GLY A 60 -65.21 33.60 61.06
C GLY A 60 -63.70 33.65 60.84
N ASN A 61 -63.13 34.85 60.71
CA ASN A 61 -61.68 35.04 60.60
C ASN A 61 -61.00 34.93 61.97
N ILE A 62 -59.74 34.52 62.00
CA ILE A 62 -58.91 34.49 63.22
C ILE A 62 -57.71 35.42 63.04
N LEU A 63 -57.51 36.37 63.97
CA LEU A 63 -56.27 37.12 64.13
C LEU A 63 -55.69 36.86 65.51
N ILE A 64 -54.42 36.48 65.58
CA ILE A 64 -53.65 36.33 66.81
C ILE A 64 -52.39 37.16 66.69
N GLN A 65 -52.23 38.17 67.53
CA GLN A 65 -51.17 39.15 67.34
C GLN A 65 -50.47 39.56 68.63
N ALA A 66 -49.15 39.39 68.70
CA ALA A 66 -48.30 39.87 69.78
C ALA A 66 -47.40 41.01 69.28
N GLN A 67 -47.77 42.26 69.58
CA GLN A 67 -47.19 43.46 68.95
C GLN A 67 -45.96 44.03 69.68
N GLY A 68 -45.72 43.66 70.94
CA GLY A 68 -44.61 44.20 71.71
C GLY A 68 -43.26 43.67 71.21
N GLU A 69 -42.20 44.46 71.35
CA GLU A 69 -40.82 44.00 71.08
C GLU A 69 -40.51 42.71 71.87
N ASP A 70 -39.80 41.78 71.23
CA ASP A 70 -39.42 40.49 71.80
C ASP A 70 -40.61 39.61 72.27
N GLN A 71 -41.82 39.82 71.74
CA GLN A 71 -43.00 39.04 72.14
C GLN A 71 -43.30 37.88 71.18
N ASN A 72 -43.50 36.71 71.79
CA ASN A 72 -43.70 35.45 71.13
C ASN A 72 -45.17 35.05 71.09
N ILE A 73 -45.51 34.19 70.13
CA ILE A 73 -46.77 33.43 70.15
C ILE A 73 -46.42 31.95 70.27
N THR A 74 -47.08 31.22 71.17
CA THR A 74 -46.92 29.78 71.34
C THR A 74 -48.28 29.09 71.26
N PHE A 75 -48.40 28.10 70.39
CA PHE A 75 -49.59 27.27 70.24
C PHE A 75 -49.28 25.87 70.75
N ASP A 76 -49.76 25.52 71.94
CA ASP A 76 -49.74 24.14 72.44
C ASP A 76 -51.06 23.39 72.10
N ALA A 77 -51.97 24.04 71.38
CA ALA A 77 -53.27 23.50 70.96
C ALA A 77 -53.71 24.11 69.62
N ASN A 78 -54.68 23.46 68.97
CA ASN A 78 -55.09 23.73 67.59
C ASN A 78 -55.83 25.06 67.45
N VAL A 79 -55.61 25.71 66.30
CA VAL A 79 -56.29 26.93 65.86
C VAL A 79 -57.05 26.63 64.58
N ILE A 80 -58.38 26.64 64.65
CA ILE A 80 -59.25 26.16 63.59
C ILE A 80 -60.22 27.26 63.15
N SER A 81 -60.35 27.49 61.86
CA SER A 81 -61.46 28.24 61.27
C SER A 81 -62.19 27.36 60.27
N ASP A 82 -63.52 27.45 60.17
CA ASP A 82 -64.25 26.71 59.14
C ASP A 82 -63.87 27.22 57.74
N LYS A 83 -64.24 28.46 57.38
CA LYS A 83 -63.96 29.06 56.05
C LYS A 83 -63.32 30.44 56.13
N GLY A 84 -62.98 30.91 57.32
CA GLY A 84 -62.34 32.19 57.52
C GLY A 84 -60.83 32.12 57.31
N ASN A 85 -60.21 33.29 57.17
CA ASN A 85 -58.77 33.43 57.07
C ASN A 85 -58.15 33.42 58.47
N ILE A 86 -56.93 32.89 58.57
CA ILE A 86 -56.17 32.83 59.82
C ILE A 86 -54.92 33.68 59.64
N SER A 87 -54.70 34.66 60.51
CA SER A 87 -53.49 35.47 60.56
C SER A 87 -52.88 35.43 61.94
N ILE A 88 -51.60 35.08 62.01
CA ILE A 88 -50.84 34.98 63.25
C ILE A 88 -49.57 35.81 63.08
N ILE A 89 -49.42 36.83 63.92
CA ILE A 89 -48.37 37.83 63.74
C ILE A 89 -47.67 38.07 65.08
N ALA A 90 -46.41 37.67 65.20
CA ALA A 90 -45.58 37.90 66.38
C ALA A 90 -44.50 38.94 66.09
N SER A 91 -44.10 39.73 67.09
CA SER A 91 -42.91 40.57 66.93
C SER A 91 -41.66 39.70 66.86
N ASP A 92 -41.52 38.72 67.75
CA ASP A 92 -40.33 37.87 67.85
C ASP A 92 -40.50 36.52 67.17
N SER A 93 -40.99 35.49 67.87
CA SER A 93 -41.09 34.14 67.33
C SER A 93 -42.48 33.53 67.46
N ILE A 94 -42.83 32.65 66.54
CA ILE A 94 -44.01 31.77 66.61
C ILE A 94 -43.52 30.34 66.88
N ASN A 95 -43.99 29.74 67.96
CA ASN A 95 -43.73 28.33 68.28
C ASN A 95 -45.04 27.56 68.10
N GLN A 96 -45.15 26.82 67.00
CA GLN A 96 -46.32 26.08 66.59
C GLN A 96 -46.17 24.60 66.98
N LYS A 97 -46.90 24.16 68.01
CA LYS A 97 -46.96 22.76 68.44
C LYS A 97 -48.36 22.15 68.28
N GLY A 98 -49.36 22.99 68.01
CA GLY A 98 -50.72 22.60 67.68
C GLY A 98 -51.03 22.91 66.22
N ASP A 99 -52.01 22.20 65.67
CA ASP A 99 -52.36 22.31 64.26
C ASP A 99 -53.08 23.63 63.94
N ILE A 100 -52.86 24.15 62.75
CA ILE A 100 -53.61 25.29 62.21
C ILE A 100 -54.44 24.79 61.04
N SER A 101 -55.76 25.06 61.00
CA SER A 101 -56.55 24.64 59.84
C SER A 101 -57.68 25.57 59.44
N THR A 102 -57.91 25.65 58.12
CA THR A 102 -59.11 26.27 57.52
C THR A 102 -59.56 25.55 56.25
N SER A 103 -60.87 25.45 56.02
CA SER A 103 -61.46 24.79 54.84
C SER A 103 -61.91 25.76 53.74
N GLY A 104 -61.56 27.05 53.85
CA GLY A 104 -61.92 28.04 52.81
C GLY A 104 -61.25 29.41 52.87
N GLY A 105 -60.35 29.68 53.82
CA GLY A 105 -59.59 30.93 53.90
C GLY A 105 -58.09 30.72 53.75
N THR A 106 -57.35 31.82 53.60
CA THR A 106 -55.88 31.81 53.55
C THR A 106 -55.28 31.79 54.95
N ILE A 107 -54.07 31.25 55.09
CA ILE A 107 -53.32 31.24 56.34
C ILE A 107 -52.05 32.11 56.17
N ASP A 108 -51.81 33.04 57.09
CA ASP A 108 -50.65 33.95 57.06
C ASP A 108 -49.98 33.99 58.44
N LEU A 109 -48.75 33.48 58.51
CA LEU A 109 -47.89 33.54 59.69
C LEU A 109 -46.73 34.50 59.41
N GLU A 110 -46.50 35.46 60.32
CA GLU A 110 -45.43 36.44 60.17
C GLU A 110 -44.73 36.74 61.50
N THR A 111 -43.39 36.79 61.46
CA THR A 111 -42.55 37.33 62.53
C THR A 111 -41.76 38.56 62.06
N THR A 112 -41.51 39.51 62.96
CA THR A 112 -40.73 40.71 62.60
C THR A 112 -39.23 40.54 62.87
N THR A 113 -38.85 39.86 63.95
CA THR A 113 -37.45 39.75 64.38
C THR A 113 -36.95 38.32 64.59
N GLY A 114 -37.82 37.34 64.82
CA GLY A 114 -37.43 35.97 65.20
C GLY A 114 -37.92 34.89 64.24
N SER A 115 -38.00 33.66 64.75
CA SER A 115 -38.21 32.43 63.97
C SER A 115 -39.66 31.95 64.01
N ILE A 116 -40.07 31.17 63.01
CA ILE A 116 -41.27 30.33 63.08
C ILE A 116 -40.80 28.89 63.26
N ILE A 117 -41.13 28.27 64.40
CA ILE A 117 -40.70 26.93 64.75
C ILE A 117 -41.93 26.04 64.83
N MET A 118 -42.09 25.13 63.88
CA MET A 118 -43.05 24.04 63.97
C MET A 118 -42.38 22.85 64.67
N ASP A 119 -43.08 22.24 65.62
CA ASP A 119 -42.69 20.93 66.15
C ASP A 119 -42.93 19.86 65.06
N ASP A 120 -42.07 18.84 65.02
CA ASP A 120 -42.18 17.69 64.13
C ASP A 120 -43.59 17.06 64.14
N GLY A 121 -44.14 16.80 62.96
CA GLY A 121 -45.50 16.30 62.75
C GLY A 121 -46.65 17.32 62.93
N THR A 122 -46.37 18.55 63.38
CA THR A 122 -47.41 19.59 63.52
C THR A 122 -47.88 20.06 62.14
N THR A 123 -49.19 20.18 61.95
CA THR A 123 -49.79 20.43 60.62
C THR A 123 -50.44 21.81 60.49
N THR A 124 -50.20 22.47 59.35
CA THR A 124 -50.98 23.60 58.86
C THR A 124 -51.73 23.22 57.60
N ALA A 125 -53.06 23.16 57.67
CA ALA A 125 -53.91 22.66 56.60
C ALA A 125 -54.89 23.72 56.06
N GLY A 126 -54.93 23.92 54.75
CA GLY A 126 -55.76 24.91 54.06
C GLY A 126 -56.39 24.39 52.76
N THR A 127 -57.29 25.16 52.16
CA THR A 127 -57.68 24.98 50.74
C THR A 127 -57.23 26.14 49.85
N GLU A 128 -56.87 27.27 50.45
CA GLU A 128 -56.36 28.48 49.79
C GLU A 128 -54.87 28.67 50.15
N ASN A 129 -54.27 29.78 49.69
CA ASN A 129 -52.84 30.04 49.87
C ASN A 129 -52.41 30.08 51.35
N ILE A 130 -51.23 29.51 51.62
CA ILE A 130 -50.58 29.51 52.94
C ILE A 130 -49.25 30.27 52.83
N ARG A 131 -49.01 31.21 53.74
CA ARG A 131 -47.78 32.01 53.79
C ARG A 131 -47.12 31.91 55.16
N TYR A 132 -45.83 31.61 55.16
CA TYR A 132 -44.95 31.65 56.32
C TYR A 132 -43.82 32.65 56.04
N ASN A 133 -43.75 33.71 56.85
CA ASN A 133 -42.74 34.76 56.74
C ASN A 133 -42.00 34.91 58.08
N ALA A 134 -40.95 34.11 58.26
CA ALA A 134 -40.04 34.20 59.39
C ALA A 134 -38.92 35.21 59.10
N LYS A 135 -38.40 35.90 60.13
CA LYS A 135 -37.24 36.79 59.96
C LYS A 135 -35.91 36.05 60.02
N ILE A 136 -35.81 35.01 60.85
CA ILE A 136 -34.60 34.19 61.06
C ILE A 136 -34.85 32.78 60.52
N ASP A 137 -35.22 31.81 61.35
CA ASP A 137 -35.39 30.43 60.90
C ASP A 137 -36.87 30.08 60.72
N LEU A 138 -37.15 29.25 59.72
CA LEU A 138 -38.39 28.52 59.57
C LEU A 138 -38.11 27.03 59.74
N SER A 139 -38.47 26.48 60.89
CA SER A 139 -38.49 25.02 61.09
C SER A 139 -39.84 24.48 60.63
N LEU A 140 -39.85 23.61 59.63
CA LEU A 140 -41.05 23.03 59.01
C LEU A 140 -41.50 21.76 59.73
N GLY A 141 -42.81 21.67 59.97
CA GLY A 141 -43.53 20.40 60.14
C GLY A 141 -44.24 20.10 58.83
N VAL A 142 -45.58 19.96 58.86
CA VAL A 142 -46.37 19.73 57.65
C VAL A 142 -47.20 20.96 57.26
N ILE A 143 -47.13 21.38 56.00
CA ILE A 143 -48.02 22.37 55.38
C ILE A 143 -48.75 21.71 54.22
N SER A 144 -50.08 21.70 54.28
CA SER A 144 -50.92 21.05 53.26
C SER A 144 -52.02 21.97 52.75
N THR A 145 -52.05 22.24 51.45
CA THR A 145 -53.12 22.97 50.79
C THR A 145 -53.36 22.47 49.37
N THR A 146 -54.52 22.80 48.81
CA THR A 146 -54.82 22.59 47.39
C THR A 146 -54.42 23.77 46.50
N ALA A 147 -53.96 24.87 47.11
CA ALA A 147 -53.49 26.08 46.43
C ALA A 147 -51.96 26.25 46.65
N ASP A 148 -51.46 27.47 46.74
CA ASP A 148 -50.01 27.75 46.74
C ASP A 148 -49.44 27.95 48.16
N VAL A 149 -48.17 27.59 48.35
CA VAL A 149 -47.40 27.84 49.59
C VAL A 149 -46.24 28.81 49.33
N SER A 150 -46.10 29.86 50.15
CA SER A 150 -44.96 30.79 50.14
C SER A 150 -44.19 30.74 51.45
N LEU A 151 -42.90 30.44 51.36
CA LEU A 151 -41.97 30.36 52.49
C LEU A 151 -40.91 31.46 52.37
N LEU A 152 -40.78 32.27 53.41
CA LEU A 152 -39.76 33.31 53.54
C LEU A 152 -39.06 33.19 54.90
N ALA A 153 -37.73 33.10 54.91
CA ALA A 153 -36.90 33.04 56.11
C ALA A 153 -35.44 33.41 55.80
N GLU A 154 -34.56 33.59 56.78
CA GLU A 154 -33.11 33.50 56.54
C GLU A 154 -32.71 32.07 56.18
N SER A 155 -33.22 31.08 56.94
CA SER A 155 -33.02 29.65 56.68
C SER A 155 -34.32 28.86 56.89
N ILE A 156 -34.56 27.84 56.06
CA ILE A 156 -35.72 26.96 56.13
C ILE A 156 -35.21 25.54 56.32
N ILE A 157 -35.63 24.88 57.39
CA ILE A 157 -35.14 23.56 57.79
C ILE A 157 -36.32 22.64 58.06
N ASP A 158 -36.25 21.41 57.61
CA ASP A 158 -37.18 20.36 58.04
C ASP A 158 -36.86 19.91 59.48
N SER A 159 -37.89 19.91 60.34
CA SER A 159 -37.80 19.46 61.74
C SER A 159 -37.80 17.95 61.93
N GLY A 160 -38.17 17.18 60.89
CA GLY A 160 -38.44 15.75 60.92
C GLY A 160 -37.70 14.95 59.84
N ASN A 161 -38.31 13.84 59.37
CA ASN A 161 -37.93 13.07 58.17
C ASN A 161 -38.96 11.99 57.78
N ALA A 162 -40.07 11.87 58.50
CA ALA A 162 -41.05 10.81 58.29
C ALA A 162 -42.22 11.26 57.40
N GLU A 163 -42.46 12.56 57.32
CA GLU A 163 -43.60 13.20 56.68
C GLU A 163 -43.20 13.85 55.35
N ILE A 164 -44.20 14.23 54.55
CA ILE A 164 -44.00 15.17 53.46
C ILE A 164 -44.23 16.56 54.05
N ASP A 165 -43.20 17.40 54.04
CA ASP A 165 -43.26 18.73 54.65
C ASP A 165 -44.27 19.62 53.94
N ILE A 166 -44.26 19.63 52.60
CA ILE A 166 -45.13 20.53 51.82
C ILE A 166 -45.97 19.76 50.80
N ILE A 167 -47.29 19.91 50.89
CA ILE A 167 -48.26 19.42 49.90
C ILE A 167 -49.03 20.63 49.37
N ALA A 168 -48.84 20.99 48.10
CA ALA A 168 -49.41 22.21 47.49
C ALA A 168 -49.59 22.07 45.98
N ASP A 169 -50.24 23.03 45.33
CA ASP A 169 -50.20 23.16 43.86
C ASP A 169 -48.85 23.77 43.43
N ALA A 170 -48.49 24.92 44.00
CA ALA A 170 -47.19 25.55 43.79
C ALA A 170 -46.45 25.90 45.11
N LEU A 171 -45.12 25.90 45.06
CA LEU A 171 -44.25 26.28 46.16
C LEU A 171 -43.29 27.41 45.75
N ARG A 172 -43.37 28.52 46.47
CA ARG A 172 -42.42 29.64 46.41
C ARG A 172 -41.48 29.58 47.61
N ILE A 173 -40.17 29.53 47.37
CA ILE A 173 -39.15 29.63 48.42
C ILE A 173 -38.34 30.90 48.23
N PHE A 174 -38.13 31.65 49.30
CA PHE A 174 -37.25 32.82 49.28
C PHE A 174 -36.45 32.89 50.58
N THR A 175 -35.14 32.68 50.52
CA THR A 175 -34.28 32.77 51.71
C THR A 175 -33.43 34.04 51.68
N THR A 176 -33.14 34.63 52.84
CA THR A 176 -32.31 35.86 52.92
C THR A 176 -30.99 35.66 53.66
N GLY A 177 -30.77 34.48 54.26
CA GLY A 177 -29.54 34.14 54.97
C GLY A 177 -28.39 34.00 53.98
N THR A 178 -27.26 34.63 54.28
CA THR A 178 -26.04 34.61 53.44
C THR A 178 -24.88 33.92 54.13
N ASP A 179 -25.11 33.32 55.31
CA ASP A 179 -24.06 32.61 56.04
C ASP A 179 -23.86 31.20 55.46
N ASP A 180 -22.72 30.60 55.80
CA ASP A 180 -22.38 29.25 55.37
C ASP A 180 -23.35 28.21 55.96
N GLY A 181 -24.05 27.49 55.08
CA GLY A 181 -25.04 26.49 55.48
C GLY A 181 -26.48 26.99 55.54
N ASP A 182 -26.72 28.29 55.35
CA ASP A 182 -28.08 28.82 55.20
C ASP A 182 -28.74 28.30 53.91
N GLY A 183 -30.07 28.40 53.81
CA GLY A 183 -30.80 28.02 52.62
C GLY A 183 -32.12 27.34 52.93
N ALA A 184 -32.55 26.44 52.05
CA ALA A 184 -33.78 25.67 52.21
C ALA A 184 -33.48 24.18 52.15
N GLY A 185 -33.63 23.50 53.28
CA GLY A 185 -33.14 22.15 53.50
C GLY A 185 -31.63 22.09 53.74
N THR A 186 -31.12 20.90 54.02
CA THR A 186 -29.69 20.64 54.28
C THR A 186 -29.23 19.37 53.57
N SER A 187 -27.92 19.22 53.37
CA SER A 187 -27.32 18.00 52.79
C SER A 187 -27.63 16.69 53.53
N SER A 188 -28.09 16.75 54.78
CA SER A 188 -28.47 15.59 55.59
C SER A 188 -29.98 15.42 55.76
N ASN A 189 -30.76 16.46 55.45
CA ASN A 189 -32.21 16.47 55.60
C ASN A 189 -32.80 17.43 54.58
N HIS A 190 -33.39 16.89 53.52
CA HIS A 190 -34.03 17.68 52.47
C HIS A 190 -35.38 18.18 52.97
N ILE A 191 -35.99 19.12 52.24
CA ILE A 191 -37.41 19.39 52.42
C ILE A 191 -38.17 18.43 51.49
N GLU A 192 -39.02 17.60 52.07
CA GLU A 192 -39.88 16.68 51.35
C GLU A 192 -41.12 17.38 50.81
N THR A 193 -41.41 17.19 49.52
CA THR A 193 -42.49 17.91 48.83
C THR A 193 -43.39 16.99 48.01
N ASN A 194 -44.63 17.44 47.80
CA ASN A 194 -45.58 16.91 46.84
C ASN A 194 -46.33 18.07 46.19
N ILE A 195 -45.68 18.67 45.19
CA ILE A 195 -46.09 19.90 44.51
C ILE A 195 -46.06 19.74 42.98
N ASN A 196 -46.86 20.56 42.27
CA ASN A 196 -46.84 20.55 40.81
C ASN A 196 -45.81 21.54 40.24
N LYS A 197 -45.66 22.72 40.87
CA LYS A 197 -44.83 23.82 40.36
C LYS A 197 -43.94 24.44 41.46
N MET A 198 -42.72 24.85 41.11
CA MET A 198 -41.78 25.45 42.06
C MET A 198 -40.94 26.55 41.43
N ALA A 199 -40.60 27.56 42.23
CA ALA A 199 -39.53 28.52 41.97
C ALA A 199 -38.91 28.97 43.30
N ALA A 200 -37.61 29.24 43.31
CA ALA A 200 -36.85 29.52 44.52
C ALA A 200 -35.75 30.56 44.30
N ASP A 201 -35.57 31.45 45.27
CA ASP A 201 -34.41 32.36 45.35
C ASP A 201 -33.74 32.16 46.72
N VAL A 202 -32.55 31.58 46.71
CA VAL A 202 -31.87 31.05 47.90
C VAL A 202 -30.50 31.69 48.05
N HIS A 203 -30.32 32.46 49.13
CA HIS A 203 -29.10 33.27 49.33
C HIS A 203 -27.99 32.59 50.13
N GLY A 204 -28.22 31.37 50.64
CA GLY A 204 -27.25 30.69 51.49
C GLY A 204 -26.02 30.21 50.73
N THR A 205 -24.83 30.32 51.33
CA THR A 205 -23.55 30.11 50.62
C THR A 205 -22.82 28.83 51.04
N ASN A 206 -21.77 28.46 50.29
CA ASN A 206 -20.87 27.33 50.58
C ASN A 206 -21.63 26.00 50.74
N SER A 207 -21.73 25.46 51.96
CA SER A 207 -22.48 24.22 52.24
C SER A 207 -23.99 24.39 52.26
N GLY A 208 -24.48 25.62 52.15
CA GLY A 208 -25.88 25.98 52.05
C GLY A 208 -26.45 25.80 50.64
N GLY A 209 -27.72 26.14 50.46
CA GLY A 209 -28.41 26.05 49.17
C GLY A 209 -29.82 25.48 49.26
N LEU A 210 -30.30 24.93 48.14
CA LEU A 210 -31.62 24.32 48.02
C LEU A 210 -31.50 22.79 48.01
N PHE A 211 -32.17 22.11 48.93
CA PHE A 211 -32.20 20.65 49.05
C PHE A 211 -33.65 20.14 49.13
N ILE A 212 -34.16 19.62 48.01
CA ILE A 212 -35.57 19.19 47.86
C ILE A 212 -35.66 17.73 47.43
N THR A 213 -36.55 17.00 48.10
CA THR A 213 -37.01 15.68 47.66
C THR A 213 -38.50 15.73 47.35
N GLU A 214 -38.85 15.78 46.07
CA GLU A 214 -40.22 15.73 45.60
C GLU A 214 -40.70 14.27 45.46
N THR A 215 -41.96 14.03 45.79
CA THR A 215 -42.57 12.69 45.73
C THR A 215 -42.88 12.28 44.28
N LYS A 216 -43.33 13.21 43.44
CA LYS A 216 -43.87 12.97 42.09
C LYS A 216 -43.22 13.90 41.06
N THR A 217 -44.02 14.36 40.09
CA THR A 217 -43.57 15.19 38.98
C THR A 217 -43.53 16.64 39.41
N ILE A 218 -42.41 17.32 39.16
CA ILE A 218 -42.24 18.74 39.43
C ILE A 218 -41.93 19.52 38.15
N THR A 219 -42.47 20.73 38.08
CA THR A 219 -42.13 21.71 37.05
C THR A 219 -41.52 22.96 37.68
N ILE A 220 -40.29 23.31 37.28
CA ILE A 220 -39.69 24.62 37.57
C ILE A 220 -40.14 25.58 36.47
N ASP A 221 -40.86 26.64 36.84
CA ASP A 221 -41.50 27.61 35.93
C ASP A 221 -42.17 28.74 36.75
N GLN A 222 -42.59 29.82 36.08
CA GLN A 222 -43.18 31.03 36.67
C GLN A 222 -44.38 30.80 37.57
N LEU A 223 -44.22 31.19 38.83
CA LEU A 223 -45.28 31.24 39.82
C LEU A 223 -46.11 32.52 39.66
N ASN A 224 -47.38 32.44 40.02
CA ASN A 224 -48.21 33.64 40.14
C ASN A 224 -47.76 34.48 41.35
N VAL A 225 -48.12 35.76 41.36
CA VAL A 225 -48.05 36.57 42.59
C VAL A 225 -48.90 35.88 43.65
N MET A 226 -48.24 35.46 44.73
CA MET A 226 -48.91 34.78 45.83
C MET A 226 -49.56 35.80 46.74
N ALA A 227 -50.84 35.59 47.08
CA ALA A 227 -51.61 36.52 47.89
C ALA A 227 -52.32 35.81 49.04
N VAL A 228 -52.25 36.39 50.24
CA VAL A 228 -53.01 35.96 51.41
C VAL A 228 -53.85 37.11 51.97
N ASN A 229 -55.02 36.77 52.50
CA ASN A 229 -55.97 37.73 53.06
C ASN A 229 -55.69 37.93 54.56
N ARG A 230 -54.73 38.80 54.87
CA ARG A 230 -54.37 39.13 56.26
C ARG A 230 -55.57 39.71 57.02
N VAL A 231 -55.92 39.08 58.14
CA VAL A 231 -56.93 39.55 59.10
C VAL A 231 -56.33 40.68 59.91
N ILE A 232 -57.06 41.79 60.04
CA ILE A 232 -56.63 42.98 60.80
C ILE A 232 -57.48 43.15 62.08
N ASP A 233 -57.09 44.07 62.96
CA ASP A 233 -57.67 44.27 64.31
C ASP A 233 -59.20 44.42 64.38
N ASN A 234 -59.85 44.79 63.26
CA ASN A 234 -61.30 44.91 63.17
C ASN A 234 -62.01 43.61 62.70
N SER A 235 -61.29 42.49 62.62
CA SER A 235 -61.73 41.15 62.19
C SER A 235 -62.07 40.99 60.70
N THR A 236 -61.87 42.03 59.89
CA THR A 236 -61.96 41.96 58.42
C THR A 236 -60.57 41.70 57.82
N THR A 237 -60.51 41.46 56.51
CA THR A 237 -59.25 41.36 55.77
C THR A 237 -58.81 42.74 55.31
N ASN A 238 -57.51 42.93 55.08
CA ASN A 238 -56.98 44.18 54.54
C ASN A 238 -57.58 44.52 53.16
N SER A 239 -57.60 45.81 52.78
CA SER A 239 -58.19 46.24 51.48
C SER A 239 -57.32 45.89 50.27
N GLU A 240 -56.03 45.66 50.50
CA GLU A 240 -55.09 45.03 49.57
C GLU A 240 -54.54 43.78 50.25
N ASN A 241 -54.47 42.67 49.52
CA ASN A 241 -53.93 41.41 50.04
C ASN A 241 -52.44 41.58 50.38
N THR A 242 -51.95 40.82 51.36
CA THR A 242 -50.50 40.68 51.56
C THR A 242 -49.98 39.80 50.44
N THR A 243 -49.02 40.30 49.65
CA THR A 243 -48.53 39.61 48.46
C THR A 243 -47.02 39.39 48.50
N ASP A 244 -46.58 38.21 48.06
CA ASP A 244 -45.19 37.94 47.71
C ASP A 244 -45.01 37.97 46.20
N LEU A 245 -43.88 38.51 45.73
CA LEU A 245 -43.58 38.64 44.30
C LEU A 245 -43.46 37.27 43.64
N SER A 246 -43.85 37.17 42.36
CA SER A 246 -43.62 35.99 41.53
C SER A 246 -42.13 35.68 41.40
N LEU A 247 -41.79 34.39 41.35
CA LEU A 247 -40.49 33.85 40.96
C LEU A 247 -40.69 32.95 39.74
N SER A 248 -39.66 32.79 38.91
CA SER A 248 -39.66 31.93 37.71
C SER A 248 -38.81 30.68 37.86
N ASP A 249 -37.64 30.85 38.48
CA ASP A 249 -36.54 29.90 38.32
C ASP A 249 -36.06 29.40 39.68
N ILE A 250 -34.99 28.61 39.66
CA ILE A 250 -34.19 28.33 40.86
C ILE A 250 -32.88 29.12 40.79
N SER A 251 -32.72 30.11 41.66
CA SER A 251 -31.46 30.81 41.90
C SER A 251 -30.92 30.43 43.28
N SER A 252 -29.66 29.99 43.35
CA SER A 252 -28.99 29.63 44.59
C SER A 252 -27.57 30.22 44.67
N GLU A 253 -27.27 30.96 45.73
CA GLU A 253 -25.90 31.37 46.07
C GLU A 253 -25.04 30.21 46.62
N GLY A 254 -25.64 29.02 46.78
CA GLY A 254 -25.01 27.79 47.28
C GLY A 254 -25.19 26.63 46.30
N HIS A 255 -25.59 25.48 46.81
CA HIS A 255 -25.90 24.27 46.04
C HIS A 255 -27.36 24.25 45.56
N VAL A 256 -27.63 23.41 44.56
CA VAL A 256 -29.00 22.98 44.21
C VAL A 256 -29.03 21.46 44.16
N VAL A 257 -29.91 20.85 44.94
CA VAL A 257 -30.19 19.42 44.94
C VAL A 257 -31.70 19.24 44.78
N LEU A 258 -32.12 18.72 43.63
CA LEU A 258 -33.52 18.47 43.30
C LEU A 258 -33.70 17.00 42.90
N ILE A 259 -34.47 16.27 43.71
CA ILE A 259 -34.70 14.84 43.50
C ILE A 259 -36.21 14.58 43.42
N THR A 260 -36.65 13.76 42.47
CA THR A 260 -38.00 13.20 42.47
C THR A 260 -37.97 11.69 42.68
N ASN A 261 -38.79 11.16 43.59
CA ASN A 261 -38.88 9.73 43.89
C ASN A 261 -39.64 8.90 42.84
N ASP A 262 -40.73 9.42 42.29
CA ASP A 262 -41.56 8.74 41.27
C ASP A 262 -42.25 9.74 40.32
N GLY A 263 -41.45 10.55 39.62
CA GLY A 263 -41.98 11.51 38.65
C GLY A 263 -40.91 12.14 37.78
N ARG A 264 -41.35 12.88 36.75
CA ARG A 264 -40.45 13.60 35.85
C ARG A 264 -40.08 14.96 36.45
N ILE A 265 -38.91 15.47 36.07
CA ILE A 265 -38.52 16.85 36.33
C ILE A 265 -38.64 17.62 35.03
N LYS A 266 -39.34 18.75 35.03
CA LYS A 266 -39.41 19.66 33.90
C LYS A 266 -38.91 21.03 34.32
N ILE A 267 -37.88 21.53 33.65
CA ILE A 267 -37.34 22.87 33.86
C ILE A 267 -37.74 23.69 32.64
N ASN A 268 -38.46 24.80 32.83
CA ASN A 268 -38.88 25.73 31.79
C ASN A 268 -38.42 27.14 32.14
N GLU A 269 -38.37 28.01 31.14
CA GLU A 269 -37.91 29.39 31.30
C GLU A 269 -38.74 30.21 32.27
N GLY A 270 -40.07 30.09 32.22
CA GLY A 270 -40.96 30.93 33.02
C GLY A 270 -40.91 32.44 32.71
N ASP A 271 -39.81 32.97 32.17
CA ASP A 271 -39.65 34.37 31.80
C ASP A 271 -38.94 34.58 30.44
N THR A 272 -38.02 35.55 30.32
CA THR A 272 -37.37 35.96 29.08
C THR A 272 -35.84 35.89 29.12
N ASP A 273 -35.23 35.40 30.21
CA ASP A 273 -33.78 35.41 30.39
C ASP A 273 -33.07 34.09 30.05
N ASP A 274 -33.85 33.10 29.64
CA ASP A 274 -33.46 31.75 29.23
C ASP A 274 -32.84 30.87 30.38
N GLN A 275 -32.91 31.32 31.64
CA GLN A 275 -32.35 30.59 32.80
C GLN A 275 -33.41 29.80 33.56
N GLY A 276 -33.20 28.49 33.74
CA GLY A 276 -34.07 27.66 34.60
C GLY A 276 -33.49 27.39 35.99
N ILE A 277 -32.19 27.08 36.05
CA ILE A 277 -31.48 26.83 37.31
C ILE A 277 -30.10 27.47 37.26
N VAL A 278 -29.81 28.35 38.22
CA VAL A 278 -28.48 28.90 38.45
C VAL A 278 -28.02 28.64 39.88
N ALA A 279 -26.83 28.09 40.04
CA ALA A 279 -26.21 27.86 41.34
C ALA A 279 -24.79 28.39 41.38
N THR A 280 -24.33 28.85 42.54
CA THR A 280 -22.92 29.21 42.71
C THR A 280 -22.05 27.96 42.85
N ASN A 281 -22.52 26.91 43.53
CA ASN A 281 -21.80 25.65 43.73
C ASN A 281 -22.48 24.50 42.97
N ASN A 282 -22.30 23.25 43.43
CA ASN A 282 -22.75 22.06 42.71
C ASN A 282 -24.26 22.01 42.49
N ILE A 283 -24.66 21.51 41.31
CA ILE A 283 -26.04 21.20 40.94
C ILE A 283 -26.20 19.69 40.81
N PHE A 284 -27.17 19.12 41.51
CA PHE A 284 -27.60 17.72 41.39
C PHE A 284 -29.09 17.63 41.09
N ILE A 285 -29.43 16.98 39.98
CA ILE A 285 -30.82 16.77 39.57
C ILE A 285 -31.02 15.28 39.34
N GLN A 286 -32.04 14.68 39.97
CA GLN A 286 -32.34 13.28 39.78
C GLN A 286 -33.83 13.00 39.64
N SER A 287 -34.23 12.34 38.55
CA SER A 287 -35.53 11.67 38.47
C SER A 287 -35.35 10.16 38.67
N ALA A 288 -36.00 9.59 39.68
CA ALA A 288 -36.00 8.15 39.91
C ALA A 288 -37.10 7.43 39.10
N GLY A 289 -37.12 6.10 39.19
CA GLY A 289 -38.10 5.27 38.48
C GLY A 289 -37.86 5.20 36.97
N ILE A 290 -38.93 5.30 36.19
CA ILE A 290 -38.91 5.30 34.71
C ILE A 290 -39.25 6.70 34.17
N SER A 291 -38.79 7.72 34.85
CA SER A 291 -39.16 9.12 34.59
C SER A 291 -38.07 9.88 33.85
N ASP A 292 -38.51 10.85 33.06
CA ASP A 292 -37.63 11.69 32.26
C ASP A 292 -37.21 12.96 33.02
N ILE A 293 -36.18 13.61 32.50
CA ILE A 293 -35.83 15.00 32.80
C ILE A 293 -35.93 15.81 31.50
N TYR A 294 -36.71 16.88 31.51
CA TYR A 294 -36.84 17.83 30.40
C TYR A 294 -36.18 19.15 30.78
N LEU A 295 -35.12 19.53 30.07
CA LEU A 295 -34.39 20.78 30.25
C LEU A 295 -34.82 21.74 29.14
N ASN A 296 -35.82 22.59 29.38
CA ASN A 296 -36.28 23.60 28.42
C ASN A 296 -35.85 25.01 28.82
N ALA A 297 -34.84 25.09 29.70
CA ALA A 297 -34.20 26.31 30.17
C ALA A 297 -32.81 26.00 30.70
N ASP A 298 -31.94 27.00 30.72
CA ASP A 298 -30.52 26.81 30.96
C ASP A 298 -30.23 26.36 32.39
N ILE A 299 -29.20 25.53 32.52
CA ILE A 299 -28.62 25.12 33.80
C ILE A 299 -27.18 25.63 33.88
N ASN A 300 -26.92 26.54 34.82
CA ASN A 300 -25.58 27.12 35.00
C ASN A 300 -25.06 26.93 36.44
N SER A 301 -23.83 26.41 36.54
CA SER A 301 -23.08 26.36 37.79
C SER A 301 -21.84 27.25 37.72
N LYS A 302 -21.80 28.28 38.57
CA LYS A 302 -20.74 29.30 38.50
C LYS A 302 -19.39 28.82 39.05
N LYS A 303 -19.38 27.91 40.02
CA LYS A 303 -18.15 27.40 40.68
C LYS A 303 -18.17 25.91 41.01
N GLY A 304 -19.28 25.20 40.77
CA GLY A 304 -19.44 23.78 41.06
C GLY A 304 -19.57 22.89 39.81
N ASN A 305 -19.70 21.59 40.05
CA ASN A 305 -20.01 20.59 39.02
C ASN A 305 -21.52 20.45 38.82
N ILE A 306 -21.93 19.93 37.67
CA ILE A 306 -23.33 19.61 37.37
C ILE A 306 -23.47 18.09 37.21
N SER A 307 -24.46 17.47 37.86
CA SER A 307 -24.80 16.06 37.63
C SER A 307 -26.31 15.90 37.48
N ILE A 308 -26.75 15.30 36.37
CA ILE A 308 -28.16 15.12 36.01
C ILE A 308 -28.40 13.64 35.75
N HIS A 309 -29.25 13.01 36.55
CA HIS A 309 -29.51 11.57 36.52
C HIS A 309 -31.00 11.28 36.27
N ALA A 310 -31.34 10.77 35.08
CA ALA A 310 -32.71 10.39 34.73
C ALA A 310 -32.96 8.88 34.82
N GLY A 311 -34.12 8.52 35.39
CA GLY A 311 -34.60 7.14 35.46
C GLY A 311 -35.01 6.55 34.11
N GLN A 312 -35.29 7.40 33.12
CA GLN A 312 -35.55 7.03 31.73
C GLN A 312 -34.71 7.88 30.76
N ASP A 313 -35.16 9.07 30.39
CA ASP A 313 -34.48 9.90 29.39
C ASP A 313 -34.08 11.28 29.94
N ILE A 314 -32.97 11.83 29.41
CA ILE A 314 -32.65 13.26 29.48
C ILE A 314 -32.98 13.85 28.12
N ILE A 315 -33.88 14.84 28.10
CA ILE A 315 -34.21 15.64 26.92
C ILE A 315 -33.66 17.04 27.18
N GLN A 316 -32.56 17.37 26.50
CA GLN A 316 -31.90 18.67 26.57
C GLN A 316 -32.40 19.55 25.43
N ASN A 317 -33.21 20.55 25.76
CA ASN A 317 -33.71 21.58 24.85
C ASN A 317 -33.13 22.98 25.13
N ALA A 318 -32.12 23.07 26.01
CA ALA A 318 -31.48 24.29 26.48
C ALA A 318 -30.02 24.02 26.90
N ASP A 319 -29.28 25.06 27.25
CA ASP A 319 -27.85 24.97 27.51
C ASP A 319 -27.52 24.46 28.92
N ILE A 320 -26.39 23.76 29.03
CA ILE A 320 -25.83 23.31 30.32
C ILE A 320 -24.40 23.82 30.41
N SER A 321 -24.07 24.60 31.44
CA SER A 321 -22.76 25.27 31.52
C SER A 321 -22.11 25.30 32.91
N THR A 322 -20.77 25.22 32.93
CA THR A 322 -19.95 25.52 34.11
C THR A 322 -18.95 26.64 33.84
N ASP A 323 -18.91 27.66 34.72
CA ASP A 323 -18.10 28.87 34.47
C ASP A 323 -16.66 28.77 35.00
N LEU A 324 -16.45 27.97 36.04
CA LEU A 324 -15.13 27.87 36.70
C LEU A 324 -14.28 26.76 36.08
N PHE A 325 -12.99 27.06 35.95
CA PHE A 325 -11.97 26.14 35.44
C PHE A 325 -12.05 24.75 36.09
N LEU A 326 -11.97 23.70 35.25
CA LEU A 326 -11.97 22.26 35.60
C LEU A 326 -13.29 21.70 36.14
N LYS A 327 -14.41 22.44 36.11
CA LYS A 327 -15.69 21.93 36.60
C LYS A 327 -16.40 21.04 35.59
N THR A 328 -16.90 19.90 36.06
CA THR A 328 -17.36 18.81 35.22
C THR A 328 -18.88 18.77 35.10
N ILE A 329 -19.35 18.18 33.99
CA ILE A 329 -20.77 17.93 33.71
C ILE A 329 -20.96 16.41 33.55
N ASP A 330 -21.91 15.83 34.28
CA ASP A 330 -22.27 14.40 34.22
C ASP A 330 -23.76 14.21 33.88
N LEU A 331 -24.05 13.64 32.71
CA LEU A 331 -25.40 13.29 32.27
C LEU A 331 -25.56 11.77 32.24
N LEU A 332 -26.42 11.23 33.12
CA LEU A 332 -26.72 9.80 33.18
C LEU A 332 -28.20 9.56 32.88
N ALA A 333 -28.50 8.75 31.88
CA ALA A 333 -29.86 8.32 31.58
C ALA A 333 -29.95 6.80 31.51
N ASN A 334 -31.07 6.22 31.96
CA ASN A 334 -31.27 4.78 31.78
C ASN A 334 -31.50 4.41 30.31
N ARG A 335 -32.07 5.30 29.49
CA ARG A 335 -32.40 5.01 28.08
C ARG A 335 -31.81 6.01 27.11
N HIS A 336 -32.33 7.22 26.95
CA HIS A 336 -31.82 8.19 25.98
C HIS A 336 -31.25 9.45 26.63
N ILE A 337 -30.20 9.99 26.01
CA ILE A 337 -29.84 11.40 26.16
C ILE A 337 -30.05 12.00 24.78
N ARG A 338 -30.91 13.02 24.67
CA ARG A 338 -31.22 13.66 23.40
C ARG A 338 -31.07 15.16 23.54
N MET A 339 -30.09 15.70 22.82
CA MET A 339 -29.96 17.12 22.55
C MET A 339 -30.91 17.51 21.42
N THR A 340 -31.35 18.78 21.41
CA THR A 340 -32.03 19.38 20.26
C THR A 340 -31.12 20.39 19.58
N SER A 341 -31.53 20.81 18.39
CA SER A 341 -30.82 21.84 17.64
C SER A 341 -30.58 23.09 18.47
N ASP A 342 -29.44 23.74 18.24
CA ASP A 342 -28.99 24.95 18.92
C ASP A 342 -28.72 24.79 20.44
N THR A 343 -28.60 23.55 20.96
CA THR A 343 -28.27 23.31 22.37
C THR A 343 -26.79 23.01 22.58
N THR A 344 -26.23 23.53 23.67
CA THR A 344 -24.83 23.37 24.02
C THR A 344 -24.64 22.77 25.40
N THR A 345 -23.59 21.95 25.56
CA THR A 345 -23.08 21.55 26.87
C THR A 345 -21.62 21.99 26.98
N THR A 346 -21.34 22.96 27.84
CA THR A 346 -20.06 23.66 27.87
C THR A 346 -19.41 23.69 29.24
N THR A 347 -18.10 23.49 29.30
CA THR A 347 -17.30 23.71 30.50
C THR A 347 -16.12 24.64 30.21
N THR A 348 -15.56 25.24 31.24
CA THR A 348 -14.25 25.90 31.13
C THR A 348 -13.14 24.89 31.45
N ASP A 349 -12.65 24.17 30.44
CA ASP A 349 -11.58 23.17 30.53
C ASP A 349 -11.88 21.98 31.47
N GLY A 350 -13.16 21.72 31.75
CA GLY A 350 -13.63 20.62 32.59
C GLY A 350 -14.13 19.43 31.76
N ASN A 351 -14.11 18.24 32.34
CA ASN A 351 -14.57 17.06 31.61
C ASN A 351 -16.11 16.99 31.50
N ILE A 352 -16.60 16.49 30.37
CA ILE A 352 -18.04 16.23 30.12
C ILE A 352 -18.25 14.73 29.96
N GLN A 353 -19.30 14.18 30.58
CA GLN A 353 -19.72 12.79 30.38
C GLN A 353 -21.20 12.67 30.07
N LEU A 354 -21.50 11.86 29.04
CA LEU A 354 -22.84 11.38 28.72
C LEU A 354 -22.83 9.85 28.78
N ASP A 355 -23.65 9.23 29.64
CA ASP A 355 -23.77 7.77 29.75
C ASP A 355 -25.25 7.34 29.69
N SER A 356 -25.57 6.50 28.70
CA SER A 356 -26.88 5.88 28.54
C SER A 356 -26.80 4.36 28.64
N ASN A 357 -27.76 3.75 29.35
CA ASN A 357 -27.72 2.30 29.61
C ASN A 357 -28.41 1.45 28.53
N THR A 358 -29.59 1.86 28.03
CA THR A 358 -30.43 1.02 27.15
C THR A 358 -30.75 1.61 25.78
N GLY A 359 -30.47 2.89 25.54
CA GLY A 359 -30.81 3.59 24.31
C GLY A 359 -29.67 4.43 23.76
N ASN A 360 -29.99 5.24 22.76
CA ASN A 360 -29.06 6.08 22.01
C ASN A 360 -28.74 7.40 22.73
N ILE A 361 -27.59 7.97 22.37
CA ILE A 361 -27.23 9.35 22.66
C ILE A 361 -27.29 10.13 21.35
N THR A 362 -28.09 11.19 21.29
CA THR A 362 -28.15 12.12 20.14
C THR A 362 -27.50 13.43 20.52
N LEU A 363 -26.47 13.82 19.76
CA LEU A 363 -25.58 14.94 20.03
C LEU A 363 -25.98 16.19 19.24
N GLU A 364 -25.62 17.33 19.80
CA GLU A 364 -25.41 18.61 19.13
C GLU A 364 -24.02 19.07 19.62
N PHE A 365 -23.84 20.30 20.10
CA PHE A 365 -22.52 20.82 20.47
C PHE A 365 -22.11 20.53 21.92
N LEU A 366 -20.97 19.85 22.08
CA LEU A 366 -20.26 19.66 23.35
C LEU A 366 -18.91 20.37 23.31
N ASP A 367 -18.67 21.30 24.23
CA ASP A 367 -17.39 22.03 24.33
C ASP A 367 -16.78 21.90 25.73
N ALA A 368 -15.72 21.10 25.82
CA ALA A 368 -14.96 20.93 27.05
C ALA A 368 -13.72 21.84 27.13
N GLY A 369 -13.45 22.71 26.15
CA GLY A 369 -12.19 23.44 26.03
C GLY A 369 -10.97 22.50 26.01
N ALA A 370 -10.02 22.71 26.92
CA ALA A 370 -8.87 21.81 27.14
C ALA A 370 -9.21 20.57 28.02
N GLY A 371 -10.47 20.43 28.43
CA GLY A 371 -11.00 19.25 29.10
C GLY A 371 -11.22 18.08 28.12
N ASN A 372 -11.83 17.01 28.62
CA ASN A 372 -12.05 15.77 27.86
C ASN A 372 -13.53 15.39 27.86
N VAL A 373 -13.99 14.74 26.78
CA VAL A 373 -15.37 14.30 26.60
C VAL A 373 -15.45 12.77 26.60
N ARG A 374 -16.40 12.21 27.34
CA ARG A 374 -16.65 10.77 27.41
C ARG A 374 -18.12 10.46 27.12
N ILE A 375 -18.39 9.71 26.05
CA ILE A 375 -19.76 9.39 25.62
C ILE A 375 -19.91 7.87 25.53
N ILE A 376 -20.84 7.32 26.30
CA ILE A 376 -21.10 5.87 26.33
C ILE A 376 -22.58 5.57 26.14
N SER A 377 -22.90 4.91 25.03
CA SER A 377 -24.18 4.23 24.84
C SER A 377 -24.00 2.72 24.98
N LYS A 378 -24.37 2.17 26.13
CA LYS A 378 -24.12 0.75 26.48
C LYS A 378 -24.90 -0.25 25.62
N ALA A 379 -25.99 0.16 24.98
CA ALA A 379 -26.84 -0.70 24.16
C ALA A 379 -27.32 -0.06 22.83
N GLY A 380 -27.08 1.24 22.65
CA GLY A 380 -27.55 2.02 21.50
C GLY A 380 -26.41 2.54 20.61
N ASP A 381 -26.78 3.56 19.85
CA ASP A 381 -25.92 4.33 18.94
C ASP A 381 -25.56 5.69 19.58
N ILE A 382 -24.42 6.25 19.16
CA ILE A 382 -24.11 7.68 19.31
C ILE A 382 -24.37 8.32 17.94
N ILE A 383 -25.28 9.29 17.91
CA ILE A 383 -25.89 9.83 16.69
C ILE A 383 -25.66 11.33 16.69
N ASP A 384 -25.14 11.86 15.59
CA ASP A 384 -25.19 13.27 15.29
C ASP A 384 -26.65 13.65 14.89
N LEU A 385 -27.16 14.76 15.45
CA LEU A 385 -28.51 15.25 15.21
C LEU A 385 -28.67 15.92 13.83
N ASP A 386 -27.59 16.46 13.28
CA ASP A 386 -27.61 17.32 12.11
C ASP A 386 -27.93 16.57 10.82
N MET A 387 -28.06 17.34 9.74
CA MET A 387 -28.42 16.81 8.43
C MET A 387 -27.21 16.17 7.76
N ASP A 388 -27.39 14.95 7.22
CA ASP A 388 -26.43 14.21 6.39
C ASP A 388 -25.40 15.11 5.67
N GLY A 389 -24.16 15.11 6.17
CA GLY A 389 -22.99 15.73 5.55
C GLY A 389 -22.84 17.22 5.84
N ASP A 390 -23.36 17.69 6.97
CA ASP A 390 -22.96 18.97 7.55
C ASP A 390 -21.47 18.96 7.96
N LYS A 391 -21.02 20.05 8.56
CA LYS A 391 -19.62 20.28 8.95
C LYS A 391 -19.53 21.00 10.28
N GLU A 392 -20.64 21.12 10.98
CA GLU A 392 -20.66 21.71 12.30
C GLU A 392 -19.89 20.79 13.24
N VAL A 393 -19.11 21.34 14.18
CA VAL A 393 -18.38 20.46 15.10
C VAL A 393 -19.36 20.05 16.18
N ASP A 394 -19.60 18.75 16.34
CA ASP A 394 -20.38 18.20 17.45
C ASP A 394 -19.57 18.24 18.76
N ILE A 395 -18.27 17.93 18.69
CA ILE A 395 -17.46 17.72 19.90
C ILE A 395 -16.12 18.46 19.81
N GLN A 396 -15.92 19.40 20.72
CA GLN A 396 -14.66 20.12 20.93
C GLN A 396 -14.06 19.74 22.30
N SER A 397 -12.86 19.13 22.30
CA SER A 397 -12.16 18.74 23.53
C SER A 397 -10.69 18.37 23.27
N SER A 398 -9.83 18.29 24.29
CA SER A 398 -8.48 17.73 24.11
C SER A 398 -8.46 16.21 23.95
N GLY A 399 -9.43 15.50 24.52
CA GLY A 399 -9.44 14.04 24.48
C GLY A 399 -10.84 13.46 24.50
N LEU A 400 -11.06 12.41 23.71
CA LEU A 400 -12.37 11.86 23.44
C LEU A 400 -12.42 10.34 23.61
N ILE A 401 -13.38 9.87 24.42
CA ILE A 401 -13.77 8.46 24.51
C ILE A 401 -15.19 8.32 23.95
N LEU A 402 -15.34 7.54 22.88
CA LEU A 402 -16.64 7.13 22.36
C LEU A 402 -16.83 5.62 22.54
N ARG A 403 -17.99 5.20 23.06
CA ARG A 403 -18.35 3.78 23.09
C ARG A 403 -19.84 3.57 22.84
N ALA A 404 -20.17 2.92 21.74
CA ALA A 404 -21.53 2.52 21.40
C ALA A 404 -21.61 1.01 21.26
N HIS A 405 -22.75 0.41 21.62
CA HIS A 405 -22.95 -1.01 21.34
C HIS A 405 -23.23 -1.28 19.86
N LYS A 406 -23.82 -0.30 19.16
CA LYS A 406 -24.22 -0.43 17.75
C LYS A 406 -23.32 0.38 16.83
N GLY A 407 -23.41 1.71 16.86
CA GLY A 407 -22.68 2.61 15.95
C GLY A 407 -22.32 3.96 16.57
N ILE A 408 -21.30 4.58 16.01
CA ILE A 408 -20.89 5.96 16.27
C ILE A 408 -20.95 6.68 14.94
N GLY A 409 -21.87 7.65 14.82
CA GLY A 409 -22.23 8.24 13.53
C GLY A 409 -22.85 7.20 12.58
N ASN A 410 -22.96 7.56 11.32
CA ASN A 410 -23.36 6.69 10.22
C ASN A 410 -22.66 7.11 8.91
N GLY A 411 -22.72 6.29 7.86
CA GLY A 411 -21.97 6.55 6.62
C GLY A 411 -22.32 7.86 5.87
N ASN A 412 -23.49 8.45 6.11
CA ASN A 412 -23.85 9.74 5.50
C ASN A 412 -23.74 10.91 6.47
N ASN A 413 -23.64 10.64 7.78
CA ASN A 413 -23.62 11.62 8.84
C ASN A 413 -22.62 11.16 9.90
N HIS A 414 -21.40 11.68 9.81
CA HIS A 414 -20.34 11.33 10.73
C HIS A 414 -20.61 11.97 12.10
N ILE A 415 -19.73 11.74 13.07
CA ILE A 415 -19.60 12.67 14.20
C ILE A 415 -18.46 13.61 13.86
N GLU A 416 -18.72 14.91 13.88
CA GLU A 416 -17.76 15.94 13.56
C GLU A 416 -17.02 16.37 14.83
N THR A 417 -15.69 16.26 14.83
CA THR A 417 -14.87 16.45 16.03
C THR A 417 -13.77 17.50 15.82
N GLY A 418 -13.39 18.14 16.92
CA GLY A 418 -12.22 19.01 17.05
C GLY A 418 -11.36 18.53 18.22
N VAL A 419 -10.69 17.38 18.11
CA VAL A 419 -10.00 16.72 19.24
C VAL A 419 -8.56 16.30 18.98
N ASP A 420 -7.72 16.30 20.02
CA ASP A 420 -6.30 15.91 19.88
C ASP A 420 -6.11 14.38 19.98
N ILE A 421 -6.79 13.72 20.93
CA ILE A 421 -6.67 12.27 21.18
C ILE A 421 -8.04 11.58 21.13
N LEU A 422 -8.15 10.50 20.38
CA LEU A 422 -9.37 9.72 20.22
C LEU A 422 -9.18 8.23 20.49
N THR A 423 -10.15 7.65 21.18
CA THR A 423 -10.43 6.21 21.18
C THR A 423 -11.93 5.97 21.00
N ALA A 424 -12.28 4.94 20.23
CA ALA A 424 -13.67 4.63 19.93
C ALA A 424 -13.93 3.11 19.84
N SER A 425 -15.10 2.69 20.32
CA SER A 425 -15.57 1.31 20.16
C SER A 425 -17.03 1.26 19.74
N ALA A 426 -17.34 0.50 18.68
CA ALA A 426 -18.70 0.33 18.16
C ALA A 426 -19.02 -1.13 17.79
N GLY A 427 -20.28 -1.40 17.46
CA GLY A 427 -20.76 -2.70 16.97
C GLY A 427 -20.91 -2.73 15.45
N SER A 428 -22.04 -3.23 14.98
CA SER A 428 -22.29 -3.54 13.55
C SER A 428 -22.53 -2.32 12.68
N ASN A 429 -22.88 -1.19 13.28
CA ASN A 429 -23.15 0.04 12.54
C ASN A 429 -21.86 0.85 12.31
N GLY A 430 -20.72 0.44 12.88
CA GLY A 430 -19.42 1.05 12.61
C GLY A 430 -19.11 2.34 13.37
N ILE A 431 -17.97 2.92 13.02
CA ILE A 431 -17.42 4.18 13.54
C ILE A 431 -17.25 5.10 12.33
N PHE A 432 -17.91 6.25 12.34
CA PHE A 432 -17.87 7.26 11.28
C PHE A 432 -17.58 8.61 11.92
N ILE A 433 -16.36 9.13 11.73
CA ILE A 433 -15.87 10.35 12.38
C ILE A 433 -15.19 11.25 11.34
N THR A 434 -15.53 12.53 11.38
CA THR A 434 -14.83 13.60 10.66
C THR A 434 -14.14 14.50 11.66
N GLU A 435 -12.81 14.47 11.73
CA GLU A 435 -12.03 15.40 12.53
C GLU A 435 -11.67 16.64 11.72
N ASN A 436 -11.89 17.83 12.28
CA ASN A 436 -11.54 19.09 11.63
C ASN A 436 -10.04 19.42 11.67
N ASN A 437 -9.32 18.94 12.68
CA ASN A 437 -7.89 19.17 12.86
C ASN A 437 -7.06 17.91 12.51
N GLY A 438 -5.89 17.77 13.13
CA GLY A 438 -5.15 16.50 13.17
C GLY A 438 -5.55 15.70 14.42
N ILE A 439 -5.40 14.38 14.36
CA ILE A 439 -5.85 13.48 15.41
C ILE A 439 -4.82 12.43 15.75
N THR A 440 -4.73 12.10 17.04
CA THR A 440 -3.94 10.99 17.54
C THR A 440 -4.86 9.88 18.05
N ILE A 441 -4.71 8.67 17.53
CA ILE A 441 -5.36 7.49 18.09
C ILE A 441 -4.46 6.95 19.19
N ASP A 442 -4.94 7.02 20.44
CA ASP A 442 -4.21 6.58 21.64
C ASP A 442 -5.19 6.23 22.77
N SER A 443 -4.66 5.76 23.88
CA SER A 443 -5.42 5.47 25.09
C SER A 443 -5.84 6.73 25.84
N GLN A 444 -7.06 6.70 26.39
CA GLN A 444 -7.62 7.77 27.20
C GLN A 444 -8.28 7.22 28.48
N THR A 445 -8.14 7.95 29.58
CA THR A 445 -8.89 7.74 30.83
C THR A 445 -9.50 9.07 31.27
N ILE A 446 -10.82 9.16 31.27
CA ILE A 446 -11.55 10.40 31.58
C ILE A 446 -12.43 10.19 32.82
N ASN A 447 -12.20 10.98 33.86
CA ASN A 447 -12.94 10.94 35.12
C ASN A 447 -13.74 12.24 35.35
N ILE A 448 -14.84 12.15 36.09
CA ILE A 448 -15.80 13.22 36.33
C ILE A 448 -15.98 13.41 37.84
N ASP A 449 -16.16 14.65 38.28
CA ASP A 449 -16.48 14.99 39.67
C ASP A 449 -18.00 14.91 39.86
N ARG A 450 -18.51 13.68 40.00
CA ARG A 450 -19.96 13.41 40.09
C ARG A 450 -20.53 13.91 41.41
N VAL A 451 -21.56 14.76 41.32
CA VAL A 451 -22.30 15.27 42.47
C VAL A 451 -23.31 14.22 42.95
N ASP A 452 -23.44 14.04 44.26
CA ASP A 452 -24.44 13.19 44.89
C ASP A 452 -25.58 13.99 45.55
N ALA A 453 -26.56 13.28 46.12
CA ALA A 453 -27.70 13.87 46.82
C ALA A 453 -27.31 14.74 48.04
N THR A 454 -26.06 14.68 48.52
CA THR A 454 -25.55 15.52 49.61
C THR A 454 -24.79 16.74 49.09
N ALA A 455 -24.89 17.02 47.78
CA ALA A 455 -24.14 18.04 47.04
C ALA A 455 -22.62 17.84 47.03
N LYS A 456 -22.13 16.66 47.42
CA LYS A 456 -20.69 16.34 47.40
C LYS A 456 -20.29 15.79 46.04
N ASP A 457 -19.13 16.21 45.57
CA ASP A 457 -18.48 15.65 44.40
C ASP A 457 -17.60 14.45 44.77
N ASN A 458 -17.74 13.37 44.00
CA ASN A 458 -16.93 12.17 44.11
C ASN A 458 -16.33 11.87 42.73
N LEU A 459 -15.00 11.89 42.64
CA LEU A 459 -14.28 11.56 41.41
C LEU A 459 -14.61 10.12 40.98
N THR A 460 -15.11 9.95 39.75
CA THR A 460 -15.32 8.63 39.17
C THR A 460 -13.99 7.90 38.95
N ASN A 461 -13.99 6.57 38.93
CA ASN A 461 -12.83 5.76 38.55
C ASN A 461 -13.13 4.99 37.27
N ASN A 462 -13.17 5.71 36.15
CA ASN A 462 -13.44 5.14 34.84
C ASN A 462 -12.22 4.36 34.32
N ILE A 463 -12.49 3.31 33.56
CA ILE A 463 -11.46 2.48 32.92
C ILE A 463 -10.87 3.19 31.70
N SER A 464 -9.59 2.93 31.44
CA SER A 464 -8.95 3.34 30.19
C SER A 464 -9.59 2.63 28.99
N GLN A 465 -9.65 3.33 27.86
CA GLN A 465 -9.99 2.77 26.55
C GLN A 465 -8.86 3.13 25.58
N ALA A 466 -8.53 2.22 24.68
CA ALA A 466 -7.55 2.42 23.61
C ALA A 466 -8.19 2.04 22.28
N ASP A 467 -7.51 2.38 21.19
CA ASP A 467 -7.80 1.94 19.82
C ASP A 467 -9.09 2.49 19.20
N LEU A 468 -9.25 2.23 17.89
CA LEU A 468 -10.53 2.27 17.19
C LEU A 468 -10.95 0.83 16.86
N THR A 469 -12.04 0.36 17.45
CA THR A 469 -12.45 -1.05 17.32
C THR A 469 -13.93 -1.23 17.01
N THR A 470 -14.26 -2.06 16.02
CA THR A 470 -15.61 -2.60 15.83
C THR A 470 -15.67 -4.08 16.22
N ILE A 471 -16.61 -4.45 17.09
CA ILE A 471 -16.72 -5.83 17.63
C ILE A 471 -17.51 -6.80 16.71
N SER A 472 -17.94 -6.34 15.54
CA SER A 472 -18.66 -7.11 14.52
C SER A 472 -18.42 -6.47 13.15
N SER A 473 -19.24 -6.73 12.12
CA SER A 473 -19.06 -6.23 10.74
C SER A 473 -19.21 -4.70 10.52
N GLY A 474 -18.98 -3.88 11.54
CA GLY A 474 -19.01 -2.42 11.42
C GLY A 474 -17.73 -1.87 10.77
N ASN A 475 -17.89 -0.89 9.90
CA ASN A 475 -16.77 -0.19 9.26
C ASN A 475 -16.09 0.79 10.23
N ILE A 476 -14.84 1.13 9.99
CA ILE A 476 -14.15 2.25 10.62
C ILE A 476 -13.83 3.26 9.53
N VAL A 477 -14.42 4.45 9.61
CA VAL A 477 -14.12 5.58 8.74
C VAL A 477 -13.66 6.74 9.61
N LEU A 478 -12.42 7.17 9.40
CA LEU A 478 -11.86 8.36 10.01
C LEU A 478 -11.32 9.29 8.93
N VAL A 479 -11.90 10.47 8.85
CA VAL A 479 -11.49 11.53 7.93
C VAL A 479 -10.97 12.70 8.75
N ALA A 480 -9.69 13.08 8.61
CA ALA A 480 -9.10 14.19 9.34
C ALA A 480 -8.75 15.36 8.41
N GLY A 481 -8.88 16.58 8.93
CA GLY A 481 -8.48 17.82 8.26
C GLY A 481 -6.96 17.88 8.06
N ASP A 482 -6.18 17.43 9.04
CA ASP A 482 -4.70 17.42 9.06
C ASP A 482 -4.17 15.99 9.30
N THR A 483 -2.99 15.82 9.93
CA THR A 483 -2.34 14.52 10.15
C THR A 483 -3.14 13.57 11.03
N ILE A 484 -3.22 12.29 10.63
CA ILE A 484 -3.62 11.18 11.51
C ILE A 484 -2.35 10.53 12.06
N THR A 485 -2.20 10.49 13.39
CA THR A 485 -1.15 9.75 14.09
C THR A 485 -1.77 8.55 14.80
N ILE A 486 -1.19 7.37 14.64
CA ILE A 486 -1.76 6.12 15.17
C ILE A 486 -0.77 5.47 16.12
N ASN A 487 -1.12 5.36 17.40
CA ASN A 487 -0.34 4.70 18.44
C ASN A 487 -0.98 3.35 18.83
N GLU A 488 -0.19 2.44 19.40
CA GLU A 488 -0.68 1.16 19.91
C GLU A 488 -1.55 1.28 21.16
N GLY A 489 -1.61 2.45 21.80
CA GLY A 489 -2.46 2.66 22.98
C GLY A 489 -1.95 1.99 24.28
N GLY A 490 -0.87 1.22 24.24
CA GLY A 490 -0.20 0.68 25.42
C GLY A 490 -0.95 -0.48 26.09
N ASP A 491 -1.96 -1.04 25.44
CA ASP A 491 -2.72 -2.18 25.94
C ASP A 491 -2.08 -3.54 25.57
N LEU A 492 -0.99 -3.49 24.78
CA LEU A 492 -0.13 -4.61 24.39
C LEU A 492 -0.84 -5.66 23.52
N ASN A 493 -1.90 -5.27 22.82
CA ASN A 493 -2.61 -6.11 21.87
C ASN A 493 -2.02 -6.02 20.43
N ASN A 494 -1.14 -5.05 20.18
CA ASN A 494 -0.57 -4.67 18.88
C ASN A 494 -1.63 -4.39 17.81
N LYS A 495 -2.75 -3.72 18.14
CA LYS A 495 -3.89 -3.42 17.27
C LYS A 495 -4.46 -2.04 17.59
N ALA A 496 -3.91 -1.02 16.96
CA ALA A 496 -4.45 0.33 17.10
C ALA A 496 -5.81 0.51 16.39
N LEU A 497 -6.04 -0.24 15.30
CA LEU A 497 -7.31 -0.25 14.58
C LEU A 497 -7.74 -1.68 14.26
N TYR A 498 -8.95 -2.05 14.64
CA TYR A 498 -9.52 -3.36 14.38
C TYR A 498 -10.97 -3.32 13.91
N ALA A 499 -11.21 -3.71 12.66
CA ALA A 499 -12.55 -3.91 12.12
C ALA A 499 -12.91 -5.40 12.04
N GLY A 500 -13.90 -5.83 12.83
CA GLY A 500 -14.31 -7.23 12.90
C GLY A 500 -15.09 -7.74 11.68
N ASP A 501 -15.09 -9.06 11.47
CA ASP A 501 -15.85 -9.75 10.42
C ASP A 501 -15.64 -9.17 9.00
N ALA A 502 -16.62 -8.48 8.42
CA ALA A 502 -16.57 -7.88 7.09
C ALA A 502 -16.40 -6.35 7.13
N GLY A 503 -16.07 -5.78 8.29
CA GLY A 503 -15.91 -4.33 8.46
C GLY A 503 -14.73 -3.78 7.66
N ASN A 504 -14.97 -2.75 6.86
CA ASN A 504 -13.95 -2.04 6.10
C ASN A 504 -13.25 -0.97 6.95
N ILE A 505 -12.05 -0.56 6.56
CA ILE A 505 -11.33 0.55 7.19
C ILE A 505 -11.00 1.61 6.14
N LEU A 506 -11.39 2.86 6.38
CA LEU A 506 -10.93 4.04 5.65
C LEU A 506 -10.24 5.00 6.62
N LEU A 507 -8.98 5.31 6.32
CA LEU A 507 -8.26 6.44 6.93
C LEU A 507 -7.96 7.48 5.85
N LYS A 508 -8.31 8.74 6.11
CA LYS A 508 -8.14 9.79 5.12
C LYS A 508 -7.70 11.10 5.76
N THR A 509 -6.68 11.75 5.20
CA THR A 509 -6.30 13.12 5.56
C THR A 509 -6.54 14.07 4.40
N MET A 510 -6.90 15.32 4.71
CA MET A 510 -7.19 16.33 3.70
C MET A 510 -5.97 17.19 3.31
N THR A 511 -5.00 17.39 4.20
CA THR A 511 -3.84 18.26 3.92
C THR A 511 -2.45 17.64 4.15
N ASN A 512 -2.32 16.62 4.99
CA ASN A 512 -1.01 16.20 5.51
C ASN A 512 -0.85 14.66 5.52
N ASP A 513 -0.01 14.16 6.42
CA ASP A 513 0.46 12.78 6.44
C ASP A 513 -0.45 11.83 7.24
N ILE A 514 -0.30 10.54 7.01
CA ILE A 514 -0.75 9.49 7.92
C ILE A 514 0.51 8.83 8.51
N HIS A 515 0.65 8.89 9.84
CA HIS A 515 1.78 8.34 10.56
C HIS A 515 1.35 7.19 11.46
N ILE A 516 1.87 6.00 11.19
CA ILE A 516 1.55 4.78 11.94
C ILE A 516 2.77 4.41 12.77
N ASN A 517 2.67 4.58 14.09
CA ASN A 517 3.77 4.39 15.03
C ASN A 517 4.05 2.92 15.32
N ASP A 518 5.18 2.67 15.98
CA ASP A 518 5.70 1.33 16.24
C ASP A 518 4.62 0.39 16.81
N SER A 519 4.47 -0.79 16.20
CA SER A 519 3.52 -1.85 16.60
C SER A 519 2.01 -1.49 16.51
N ALA A 520 1.66 -0.33 15.93
CA ALA A 520 0.26 0.10 15.76
C ALA A 520 -0.40 -0.57 14.53
N THR A 521 -0.71 -1.87 14.62
CA THR A 521 -1.32 -2.63 13.50
C THR A 521 -2.71 -2.09 13.15
N ILE A 522 -2.99 -2.06 11.85
CA ILE A 522 -4.33 -1.87 11.27
C ILE A 522 -4.80 -3.22 10.74
N PHE A 523 -5.92 -3.72 11.26
CA PHE A 523 -6.41 -5.06 10.93
C PHE A 523 -7.91 -5.07 10.64
N SER A 524 -8.29 -5.66 9.51
CA SER A 524 -9.67 -6.06 9.23
C SER A 524 -9.72 -7.57 9.03
N ASP A 525 -10.75 -8.25 9.53
CA ASP A 525 -10.84 -9.71 9.34
C ASP A 525 -10.99 -10.05 7.84
N THR A 526 -12.10 -9.67 7.20
CA THR A 526 -12.37 -9.94 5.76
C THR A 526 -12.74 -8.70 4.96
N GLY A 527 -12.82 -7.53 5.60
CA GLY A 527 -13.09 -6.26 4.94
C GLY A 527 -11.87 -5.67 4.24
N HIS A 528 -12.12 -4.63 3.45
CA HIS A 528 -11.13 -3.89 2.68
C HIS A 528 -10.50 -2.78 3.52
N ILE A 529 -9.22 -2.50 3.28
CA ILE A 529 -8.52 -1.39 3.95
C ILE A 529 -8.12 -0.37 2.89
N THR A 530 -8.45 0.90 3.13
CA THR A 530 -8.08 2.03 2.31
C THR A 530 -7.44 3.10 3.17
N ILE A 531 -6.28 3.58 2.76
CA ILE A 531 -5.55 4.66 3.43
C ILE A 531 -5.21 5.72 2.38
N VAL A 532 -5.72 6.93 2.58
CA VAL A 532 -5.51 8.06 1.65
C VAL A 532 -4.88 9.22 2.42
N ALA A 533 -3.58 9.41 2.25
CA ALA A 533 -2.92 10.61 2.75
C ALA A 533 -2.85 11.67 1.66
N ALA A 534 -3.12 12.93 2.00
CA ALA A 534 -2.88 14.04 1.09
C ALA A 534 -1.39 14.15 0.73
N ASN A 535 -0.50 13.90 1.70
CA ASN A 535 0.94 13.96 1.49
C ASN A 535 1.60 12.58 1.67
N ASN A 536 2.20 12.23 2.82
CA ASN A 536 2.92 10.97 3.02
C ASN A 536 2.13 9.91 3.79
N ILE A 537 2.41 8.63 3.53
CA ILE A 537 2.05 7.51 4.42
C ILE A 537 3.33 6.93 5.01
N ASN A 538 3.46 6.95 6.33
CA ASN A 538 4.64 6.49 7.04
C ASN A 538 4.30 5.31 7.94
N GLN A 539 4.84 4.12 7.65
CA GLN A 539 4.75 2.92 8.48
C GLN A 539 6.08 2.68 9.21
N LEU A 540 6.06 2.79 10.54
CA LEU A 540 7.23 2.57 11.38
C LEU A 540 7.43 1.07 11.72
N VAL A 541 8.23 0.78 12.75
CA VAL A 541 8.74 -0.57 13.02
C VAL A 541 7.62 -1.49 13.52
N ASN A 542 7.56 -2.73 13.02
CA ASN A 542 6.56 -3.74 13.38
C ASN A 542 5.10 -3.31 13.11
N VAL A 543 4.88 -2.31 12.25
CA VAL A 543 3.54 -1.93 11.79
C VAL A 543 3.06 -2.93 10.76
N ASN A 544 1.88 -3.50 10.97
CA ASN A 544 1.23 -4.34 9.98
C ASN A 544 -0.07 -3.71 9.51
N ILE A 545 -0.33 -3.75 8.21
CA ILE A 545 -1.63 -3.44 7.62
C ILE A 545 -2.15 -4.72 7.00
N SER A 546 -3.21 -5.29 7.55
CA SER A 546 -3.59 -6.66 7.19
C SER A 546 -5.08 -6.93 7.08
N THR A 547 -5.42 -7.83 6.16
CA THR A 547 -6.76 -8.43 6.03
C THR A 547 -6.64 -9.85 5.51
N THR A 548 -7.60 -10.73 5.82
CA THR A 548 -7.53 -12.15 5.41
C THR A 548 -8.21 -12.46 4.08
N ASN A 549 -9.09 -11.55 3.61
CA ASN A 549 -9.85 -11.72 2.36
C ASN A 549 -10.29 -10.40 1.71
N GLY A 550 -9.82 -9.25 2.21
CA GLY A 550 -10.02 -7.96 1.55
C GLY A 550 -8.78 -7.53 0.77
N SER A 551 -8.97 -6.66 -0.21
CA SER A 551 -7.87 -5.90 -0.83
C SER A 551 -7.42 -4.73 0.04
N ILE A 552 -6.18 -4.28 -0.16
CA ILE A 552 -5.61 -3.10 0.48
C ILE A 552 -5.25 -2.04 -0.58
N ASP A 553 -5.67 -0.79 -0.39
CA ASP A 553 -5.38 0.35 -1.28
C ASP A 553 -4.76 1.51 -0.47
N LEU A 554 -3.49 1.84 -0.74
CA LEU A 554 -2.80 2.99 -0.15
C LEU A 554 -2.54 4.05 -1.22
N LYS A 555 -2.90 5.30 -0.92
CA LYS A 555 -2.76 6.45 -1.83
C LYS A 555 -2.10 7.62 -1.07
N ALA A 556 -0.89 8.00 -1.46
CA ALA A 556 -0.18 9.21 -1.03
C ALA A 556 -0.23 10.24 -2.18
N LEU A 557 -1.15 11.21 -2.11
CA LEU A 557 -1.54 11.99 -3.30
C LEU A 557 -0.46 12.96 -3.82
N SER A 558 0.34 13.56 -2.93
CA SER A 558 1.45 14.45 -3.30
C SER A 558 2.79 14.07 -2.69
N GLY A 559 2.84 12.99 -1.89
CA GLY A 559 4.02 12.57 -1.14
C GLY A 559 4.42 11.13 -1.41
N ALA A 560 5.18 10.57 -0.48
CA ALA A 560 5.78 9.25 -0.54
C ALA A 560 5.00 8.22 0.31
N ILE A 561 5.23 6.94 0.04
CA ILE A 561 4.86 5.85 0.94
C ILE A 561 6.17 5.26 1.48
N THR A 562 6.41 5.37 2.78
CA THR A 562 7.60 4.82 3.42
C THR A 562 7.20 3.70 4.37
N MET A 563 7.68 2.50 4.08
CA MET A 563 7.54 1.33 4.93
C MET A 563 8.88 1.00 5.59
N ASN A 564 8.90 0.82 6.91
CA ASN A 564 10.07 0.26 7.57
C ASN A 564 10.31 -1.19 7.13
N ASP A 565 11.58 -1.63 7.09
CA ASP A 565 11.97 -3.02 6.79
C ASP A 565 11.19 -4.07 7.62
N HIS A 566 10.87 -3.76 8.87
CA HIS A 566 10.12 -4.64 9.77
C HIS A 566 8.59 -4.42 9.72
N SER A 567 8.07 -3.69 8.72
CA SER A 567 6.64 -3.49 8.52
C SER A 567 6.11 -4.36 7.37
N MET A 568 4.83 -4.73 7.42
CA MET A 568 4.23 -5.59 6.40
C MET A 568 2.82 -5.17 6.01
N ILE A 569 2.53 -5.17 4.71
CA ILE A 569 1.17 -5.12 4.16
C ILE A 569 0.79 -6.53 3.70
N ASN A 570 -0.29 -7.10 4.25
CA ASN A 570 -0.63 -8.51 4.05
C ASN A 570 -2.13 -8.72 3.77
N THR A 571 -2.46 -9.28 2.61
CA THR A 571 -3.83 -9.72 2.27
C THR A 571 -3.97 -11.25 2.18
N GLU A 572 -2.85 -11.97 2.05
CA GLU A 572 -2.71 -13.42 1.77
C GLU A 572 -3.37 -13.97 0.49
N LYS A 573 -4.46 -13.37 0.02
CA LYS A 573 -5.29 -13.87 -1.09
C LYS A 573 -5.77 -12.83 -2.08
N GLU A 574 -5.88 -11.58 -1.66
CA GLU A 574 -6.45 -10.50 -2.45
C GLU A 574 -5.38 -9.48 -2.86
N ASN A 575 -5.78 -8.51 -3.69
CA ASN A 575 -4.82 -7.59 -4.30
C ASN A 575 -4.36 -6.48 -3.32
N ILE A 576 -3.11 -6.05 -3.49
CA ILE A 576 -2.55 -4.87 -2.83
C ILE A 576 -2.27 -3.81 -3.90
N ARG A 577 -2.62 -2.55 -3.63
CA ARG A 577 -2.33 -1.42 -4.49
C ARG A 577 -1.68 -0.29 -3.70
N LEU A 578 -0.52 0.17 -4.16
CA LEU A 578 0.17 1.35 -3.64
C LEU A 578 0.28 2.41 -4.75
N LEU A 579 -0.13 3.63 -4.45
CA LEU A 579 -0.01 4.78 -5.34
C LEU A 579 0.60 5.96 -4.58
N ALA A 580 1.71 6.51 -5.09
CA ALA A 580 2.36 7.69 -4.54
C ALA A 580 2.77 8.66 -5.67
N ASP A 581 2.82 9.96 -5.39
CA ASP A 581 3.47 10.91 -6.29
C ASP A 581 4.99 10.81 -6.20
N GLY A 582 5.51 10.75 -4.97
CA GLY A 582 6.93 10.54 -4.66
C GLY A 582 7.32 9.07 -4.53
N ASP A 583 8.44 8.83 -3.86
CA ASP A 583 9.03 7.49 -3.72
C ASP A 583 8.11 6.52 -2.94
N ILE A 584 8.23 5.23 -3.25
CA ILE A 584 7.66 4.14 -2.48
C ILE A 584 8.82 3.29 -1.97
N GLN A 585 9.10 3.37 -0.67
CA GLN A 585 10.11 2.55 0.02
C GLN A 585 9.42 1.35 0.66
N LEU A 586 9.86 0.14 0.29
CA LEU A 586 9.21 -1.11 0.66
C LEU A 586 9.80 -1.72 1.93
N GLY A 587 8.93 -2.33 2.74
CA GLY A 587 9.31 -3.28 3.79
C GLY A 587 8.96 -4.68 3.32
N GLY A 588 7.75 -5.16 3.63
CA GLY A 588 7.20 -6.38 3.01
C GLY A 588 5.78 -6.22 2.47
N LEU A 589 5.53 -6.69 1.25
CA LEU A 589 4.20 -6.82 0.65
C LEU A 589 3.88 -8.30 0.40
N ASN A 590 2.81 -8.82 1.01
CA ASN A 590 2.38 -10.21 0.82
C ASN A 590 0.91 -10.30 0.39
N ALA A 591 0.71 -10.48 -0.93
CA ALA A 591 -0.60 -10.76 -1.50
C ALA A 591 -0.89 -12.26 -1.66
N GLY A 592 0.09 -13.13 -1.39
CA GLY A 592 -0.01 -14.58 -1.58
C GLY A 592 -0.44 -14.97 -3.00
N ILE A 593 -1.70 -15.35 -3.19
CA ILE A 593 -2.26 -15.68 -4.51
C ILE A 593 -2.87 -14.47 -5.26
N GLY A 594 -2.95 -13.30 -4.61
CA GLY A 594 -3.38 -12.04 -5.20
C GLY A 594 -2.27 -11.34 -5.98
N ASN A 595 -2.62 -10.24 -6.65
CA ASN A 595 -1.72 -9.41 -7.44
C ASN A 595 -1.35 -8.12 -6.70
N VAL A 596 -0.16 -7.59 -6.97
CA VAL A 596 0.33 -6.33 -6.43
C VAL A 596 0.48 -5.31 -7.55
N SER A 597 0.01 -4.08 -7.34
CA SER A 597 0.28 -2.93 -8.21
C SER A 597 0.94 -1.82 -7.41
N ILE A 598 2.07 -1.31 -7.90
CA ILE A 598 2.83 -0.24 -7.29
C ILE A 598 3.04 0.83 -8.34
N THR A 599 2.60 2.06 -8.05
CA THR A 599 2.80 3.20 -8.94
C THR A 599 3.40 4.38 -8.16
N SER A 600 4.63 4.75 -8.49
CA SER A 600 5.27 5.99 -8.05
C SER A 600 5.34 6.93 -9.26
N LEU A 601 4.56 8.01 -9.27
CA LEU A 601 4.37 8.81 -10.49
C LEU A 601 5.62 9.58 -10.91
N ASN A 602 6.29 10.23 -9.96
CA ASN A 602 7.49 11.04 -10.17
C ASN A 602 8.72 10.51 -9.42
N GLY A 603 8.55 9.50 -8.55
CA GLY A 603 9.61 8.92 -7.73
C GLY A 603 10.06 7.53 -8.17
N SER A 604 10.78 6.87 -7.27
CA SER A 604 11.27 5.51 -7.40
C SER A 604 10.51 4.52 -6.52
N ILE A 605 10.56 3.25 -6.89
CA ILE A 605 10.21 2.12 -6.01
C ILE A 605 11.53 1.57 -5.47
N LEU A 606 11.71 1.57 -4.15
CA LEU A 606 12.99 1.32 -3.49
C LEU A 606 12.85 0.22 -2.43
N ASP A 607 13.88 -0.60 -2.29
CA ASP A 607 14.08 -1.47 -1.13
C ASP A 607 14.43 -0.61 0.11
N ASN A 608 13.92 -0.99 1.29
CA ASN A 608 14.28 -0.38 2.57
C ASN A 608 14.90 -1.38 3.57
N GLY A 609 15.35 -2.55 3.14
CA GLY A 609 16.06 -3.53 3.94
C GLY A 609 15.72 -4.98 3.56
N ASN A 610 16.11 -5.95 4.38
CA ASN A 610 16.02 -7.37 3.99
C ASN A 610 15.42 -8.22 5.13
N ALA A 611 14.70 -7.60 6.07
CA ALA A 611 13.98 -8.32 7.12
C ALA A 611 12.83 -9.14 6.53
N TYR A 612 12.21 -8.62 5.48
CA TYR A 612 11.26 -9.34 4.63
C TYR A 612 11.74 -9.36 3.19
N LYS A 613 11.17 -10.29 2.41
CA LYS A 613 11.19 -10.17 0.95
C LYS A 613 10.27 -9.01 0.58
N ASP A 614 10.72 -8.10 -0.27
CA ASP A 614 9.94 -6.90 -0.61
C ASP A 614 8.54 -7.25 -1.09
N ILE A 615 8.44 -8.22 -2.00
CA ILE A 615 7.16 -8.54 -2.64
C ILE A 615 6.97 -10.05 -2.84
N LYS A 616 5.84 -10.54 -2.34
CA LYS A 616 5.32 -11.89 -2.60
C LYS A 616 3.89 -11.82 -3.12
N ALA A 617 3.67 -12.29 -4.35
CA ALA A 617 2.38 -12.19 -5.03
C ALA A 617 2.26 -13.22 -6.17
N PHE A 618 1.07 -13.38 -6.75
CA PHE A 618 0.93 -14.12 -8.00
C PHE A 618 1.42 -13.29 -9.21
N ALA A 619 1.10 -12.00 -9.26
CA ALA A 619 1.54 -11.10 -10.32
C ALA A 619 1.90 -9.72 -9.76
N LEU A 620 2.92 -9.09 -10.32
CA LEU A 620 3.42 -7.78 -9.91
C LEU A 620 3.46 -6.79 -11.07
N ARG A 621 2.73 -5.69 -10.90
CA ARG A 621 2.74 -4.52 -11.79
C ARG A 621 3.50 -3.38 -11.11
N MET A 622 4.60 -2.92 -11.71
CA MET A 622 5.36 -1.77 -11.23
C MET A 622 5.44 -0.65 -12.27
N ASN A 623 5.24 0.58 -11.84
CA ASN A 623 5.41 1.77 -12.65
C ASN A 623 6.05 2.89 -11.82
N ALA A 624 7.27 3.28 -12.15
CA ALA A 624 8.02 4.33 -11.46
C ALA A 624 8.39 5.46 -12.42
N GLY A 625 8.26 6.70 -11.98
CA GLY A 625 8.71 7.86 -12.76
C GLY A 625 10.23 7.93 -12.89
N ALA A 626 10.97 7.49 -11.87
CA ALA A 626 12.43 7.53 -11.82
C ALA A 626 13.08 6.14 -11.96
N GLY A 627 13.00 5.27 -10.96
CA GLY A 627 13.64 3.94 -10.97
C GLY A 627 12.88 2.87 -10.18
N ILE A 628 13.18 1.60 -10.46
CA ILE A 628 12.72 0.44 -9.68
C ILE A 628 13.97 -0.27 -9.16
N GLY A 629 14.14 -0.34 -7.85
CA GLY A 629 15.42 -0.69 -7.22
C GLY A 629 16.47 0.41 -7.45
N THR A 630 17.63 0.27 -6.82
CA THR A 630 18.78 1.14 -7.06
C THR A 630 19.83 0.40 -7.87
N LEU A 631 20.32 1.06 -8.92
CA LEU A 631 21.45 0.62 -9.73
C LEU A 631 22.66 1.52 -9.45
N GLY A 632 23.82 0.91 -9.22
CA GLY A 632 25.07 1.66 -9.08
C GLY A 632 26.17 0.86 -8.40
N SER A 633 27.43 1.14 -8.77
CA SER A 633 28.58 0.51 -8.14
C SER A 633 28.60 0.85 -6.64
N GLU A 634 28.56 -0.17 -5.79
CA GLU A 634 28.50 -0.08 -4.32
C GLU A 634 27.18 0.42 -3.71
N THR A 635 26.18 0.76 -4.54
CA THR A 635 24.84 1.22 -4.09
C THR A 635 23.71 0.41 -4.73
N ASP A 636 24.03 -0.74 -5.32
CA ASP A 636 23.09 -1.64 -5.97
C ASP A 636 22.21 -2.30 -4.90
N ASP A 637 20.90 -2.14 -5.05
CA ASP A 637 19.89 -2.73 -4.18
C ASP A 637 18.67 -3.10 -5.03
N ALA A 638 18.53 -4.39 -5.28
CA ALA A 638 17.48 -4.92 -6.14
C ALA A 638 16.19 -5.08 -5.34
N ILE A 639 15.03 -4.92 -5.99
CA ILE A 639 13.77 -5.31 -5.37
C ILE A 639 13.69 -6.84 -5.35
N ASP A 640 13.63 -7.42 -4.16
CA ASP A 640 13.53 -8.86 -3.91
C ASP A 640 12.09 -9.35 -4.07
N ILE A 641 11.85 -10.18 -5.09
CA ILE A 641 10.50 -10.62 -5.45
C ILE A 641 10.34 -12.14 -5.48
N SER A 642 9.11 -12.58 -5.26
CA SER A 642 8.64 -13.96 -5.45
C SER A 642 7.28 -13.92 -6.11
N VAL A 643 7.28 -13.84 -7.45
CA VAL A 643 6.06 -13.67 -8.26
C VAL A 643 6.08 -14.53 -9.51
N TYR A 644 4.89 -14.90 -10.00
CA TYR A 644 4.77 -15.71 -11.21
C TYR A 644 4.76 -14.86 -12.49
N LYS A 645 4.30 -13.60 -12.41
CA LYS A 645 4.26 -12.65 -13.53
C LYS A 645 4.78 -11.27 -13.14
N LEU A 646 5.49 -10.63 -14.06
CA LEU A 646 6.04 -9.28 -13.87
C LEU A 646 5.79 -8.37 -15.08
N THR A 647 5.48 -7.11 -14.78
CA THR A 647 5.63 -5.96 -15.69
C THR A 647 6.24 -4.81 -14.91
N ALA A 648 7.18 -4.07 -15.51
CA ALA A 648 7.89 -3.01 -14.82
C ALA A 648 8.24 -1.87 -15.78
N HIS A 649 7.76 -0.66 -15.49
CA HIS A 649 8.12 0.56 -16.24
C HIS A 649 8.89 1.52 -15.34
N ALA A 650 9.99 2.08 -15.82
CA ALA A 650 10.80 3.04 -15.09
C ALA A 650 11.37 4.17 -15.98
N GLY A 651 11.89 5.21 -15.35
CA GLY A 651 12.64 6.30 -15.98
C GLY A 651 14.14 6.02 -16.08
N ASN A 652 14.92 7.10 -15.90
CA ASN A 652 16.38 7.09 -15.99
C ASN A 652 17.10 6.31 -14.87
N GLY A 653 16.42 6.03 -13.76
CA GLY A 653 16.96 5.22 -12.65
C GLY A 653 17.10 3.74 -13.01
N GLY A 654 16.40 3.28 -14.06
CA GLY A 654 16.42 1.89 -14.51
C GLY A 654 15.58 0.96 -13.65
N ILE A 655 15.76 -0.34 -13.88
CA ILE A 655 15.04 -1.44 -13.22
C ILE A 655 16.07 -2.43 -12.71
N ASN A 656 16.06 -2.72 -11.40
CA ASN A 656 16.87 -3.75 -10.75
C ASN A 656 15.97 -4.66 -9.92
N ILE A 657 15.85 -5.92 -10.35
CA ILE A 657 14.93 -6.89 -9.76
C ILE A 657 15.63 -8.23 -9.59
N LEU A 658 15.51 -8.79 -8.39
CA LEU A 658 15.95 -10.14 -8.05
C LEU A 658 14.75 -11.02 -7.72
N GLU A 659 14.48 -12.00 -8.56
CA GLU A 659 13.37 -12.95 -8.42
C GLU A 659 13.88 -14.31 -7.95
N ASP A 660 13.15 -14.96 -7.05
CA ASP A 660 13.60 -16.23 -6.45
C ASP A 660 13.21 -17.44 -7.30
N ASP A 661 12.03 -17.40 -7.92
CA ASP A 661 11.41 -18.52 -8.62
C ASP A 661 11.23 -18.25 -10.13
N ASP A 662 10.47 -19.12 -10.82
CA ASP A 662 10.17 -18.95 -12.25
C ASP A 662 9.37 -17.67 -12.51
N ILE A 663 9.78 -16.88 -13.51
CA ILE A 663 9.16 -15.60 -13.85
C ILE A 663 8.64 -15.54 -15.27
N LYS A 664 7.48 -14.90 -15.45
CA LYS A 664 6.88 -14.63 -16.75
C LYS A 664 6.67 -13.14 -17.00
N ILE A 665 7.27 -12.61 -18.05
CA ILE A 665 7.00 -11.24 -18.50
C ILE A 665 5.74 -11.27 -19.37
N ASN A 666 4.62 -10.77 -18.85
CA ASN A 666 3.31 -10.90 -19.48
C ASN A 666 2.33 -9.83 -18.97
N THR A 667 1.19 -9.63 -19.64
CA THR A 667 0.16 -8.67 -19.24
C THR A 667 -0.38 -8.93 -17.83
N ILE A 668 -0.45 -7.87 -17.03
CA ILE A 668 -1.00 -7.89 -15.68
C ILE A 668 -2.13 -6.87 -15.57
N ASN A 669 -3.20 -7.28 -14.89
CA ASN A 669 -4.27 -6.41 -14.42
C ASN A 669 -4.38 -6.54 -12.90
N VAL A 670 -4.65 -5.42 -12.23
CA VAL A 670 -4.83 -5.37 -10.79
C VAL A 670 -6.04 -4.49 -10.50
N SER A 671 -6.91 -4.97 -9.62
CA SER A 671 -8.04 -4.19 -9.14
C SER A 671 -8.24 -4.39 -7.65
N VAL A 672 -8.54 -3.31 -6.94
CA VAL A 672 -8.82 -3.32 -5.50
C VAL A 672 -10.20 -2.71 -5.26
N ASN A 673 -10.77 -2.98 -4.10
CA ASN A 673 -11.95 -2.27 -3.62
C ASN A 673 -11.48 -1.12 -2.72
N HIS A 674 -11.78 0.10 -3.14
CA HIS A 674 -11.54 1.34 -2.42
C HIS A 674 -12.72 1.61 -1.49
N VAL A 675 -12.45 1.87 -0.21
CA VAL A 675 -13.47 2.21 0.79
C VAL A 675 -13.77 3.70 0.69
N GLU A 676 -15.03 4.05 0.52
CA GLU A 676 -15.51 5.43 0.43
C GLU A 676 -15.85 5.99 1.82
N ASN A 677 -16.13 7.30 1.89
CA ASN A 677 -16.50 7.97 3.14
C ASN A 677 -17.75 7.35 3.82
N ASP A 678 -18.65 6.71 3.06
CA ASP A 678 -19.81 6.01 3.61
C ASP A 678 -19.53 4.57 4.08
N GLY A 679 -18.26 4.14 4.01
CA GLY A 679 -17.81 2.79 4.34
C GLY A 679 -18.19 1.73 3.31
N GLN A 680 -18.85 2.11 2.21
CA GLN A 680 -19.07 1.24 1.05
C GLN A 680 -17.79 1.14 0.23
N THR A 681 -17.82 0.27 -0.78
CA THR A 681 -16.66 0.07 -1.66
C THR A 681 -16.96 0.37 -3.11
N THR A 682 -15.99 0.99 -3.77
CA THR A 682 -15.93 1.16 -5.23
C THR A 682 -14.75 0.37 -5.78
N ARG A 683 -14.89 -0.18 -6.98
CA ARG A 683 -13.80 -0.97 -7.59
C ARG A 683 -12.87 -0.06 -8.37
N GLU A 684 -11.61 -0.02 -7.94
CA GLU A 684 -10.51 0.65 -8.63
C GLU A 684 -9.72 -0.36 -9.46
N THR A 685 -9.41 -0.03 -10.71
CA THR A 685 -8.68 -0.93 -11.62
C THR A 685 -7.59 -0.14 -12.33
N ASP A 686 -6.35 -0.59 -12.18
CA ASP A 686 -5.23 0.01 -12.89
C ASP A 686 -5.25 -0.41 -14.36
N VAL A 687 -4.65 0.43 -15.21
CA VAL A 687 -4.49 0.14 -16.63
C VAL A 687 -3.63 -1.12 -16.80
N ASN A 688 -4.09 -2.04 -17.66
CA ASN A 688 -3.32 -3.21 -18.03
C ASN A 688 -1.92 -2.79 -18.48
N GLN A 689 -0.91 -3.38 -17.86
CA GLN A 689 0.48 -3.15 -18.22
C GLN A 689 1.05 -4.41 -18.84
N THR A 690 1.98 -4.24 -19.76
CA THR A 690 2.78 -5.30 -20.39
C THR A 690 4.25 -4.90 -20.31
N ASP A 691 5.12 -5.87 -20.53
CA ASP A 691 6.54 -5.64 -20.80
C ASP A 691 7.36 -5.10 -19.61
N ILE A 692 8.67 -5.05 -19.82
CA ILE A 692 9.63 -4.34 -18.97
C ILE A 692 10.26 -3.24 -19.81
N ILE A 693 10.08 -1.98 -19.42
CA ILE A 693 10.48 -0.83 -20.23
C ILE A 693 11.15 0.23 -19.36
N THR A 694 12.26 0.78 -19.82
CA THR A 694 12.83 2.01 -19.27
C THR A 694 12.78 3.13 -20.29
N SER A 695 12.76 4.37 -19.80
CA SER A 695 12.94 5.59 -20.59
C SER A 695 14.21 6.32 -20.17
N ASP A 696 14.63 7.33 -20.94
CA ASP A 696 15.73 8.24 -20.57
C ASP A 696 17.07 7.57 -20.16
N ASN A 697 17.44 6.48 -20.87
CA ASN A 697 18.69 5.73 -20.67
C ASN A 697 18.74 4.80 -19.44
N GLY A 698 17.62 4.51 -18.77
CA GLY A 698 17.60 3.56 -17.66
C GLY A 698 17.99 2.14 -18.10
N ALA A 699 18.83 1.45 -17.33
CA ALA A 699 19.18 0.04 -17.58
C ALA A 699 18.11 -0.92 -17.04
N ILE A 700 18.08 -2.16 -17.54
CA ILE A 700 17.19 -3.23 -17.07
C ILE A 700 18.05 -4.40 -16.62
N ILE A 701 18.01 -4.68 -15.32
CA ILE A 701 18.63 -5.84 -14.70
C ILE A 701 17.51 -6.70 -14.10
N LEU A 702 17.34 -7.91 -14.62
CA LEU A 702 16.43 -8.91 -14.08
C LEU A 702 17.17 -10.23 -13.90
N GLN A 703 17.18 -10.73 -12.67
CA GLN A 703 17.86 -11.96 -12.31
C GLN A 703 16.88 -12.91 -11.64
N THR A 704 16.96 -14.21 -11.95
CA THR A 704 16.30 -15.26 -11.17
C THR A 704 17.34 -16.09 -10.40
N VAL A 705 17.04 -16.41 -9.14
CA VAL A 705 17.91 -17.24 -8.28
C VAL A 705 17.71 -18.72 -8.60
N ASN A 706 16.46 -19.21 -8.58
CA ASN A 706 16.12 -20.62 -8.77
C ASN A 706 15.03 -20.83 -9.86
N GLY A 707 14.89 -19.88 -10.79
CA GLY A 707 13.79 -19.84 -11.73
C GLY A 707 14.16 -19.75 -13.21
N THR A 708 13.28 -20.28 -14.08
CA THR A 708 13.31 -20.05 -15.52
C THR A 708 12.67 -18.69 -15.82
N MET A 709 13.27 -17.94 -16.75
CA MET A 709 12.68 -16.70 -17.26
C MET A 709 11.96 -16.97 -18.58
N THR A 710 10.66 -16.66 -18.65
CA THR A 710 9.90 -16.74 -19.90
C THR A 710 9.38 -15.36 -20.29
N VAL A 711 9.72 -14.93 -21.50
CA VAL A 711 9.30 -13.64 -22.06
C VAL A 711 8.22 -13.88 -23.12
N TYR A 712 7.10 -13.16 -23.05
CA TYR A 712 5.98 -13.24 -24.00
C TYR A 712 5.87 -11.97 -24.86
N ASP A 713 5.27 -12.07 -26.05
CA ASP A 713 5.08 -11.04 -27.10
C ASP A 713 4.84 -9.60 -26.61
N GLY A 714 5.41 -8.60 -27.32
CA GLY A 714 4.98 -7.18 -27.22
C GLY A 714 6.04 -6.06 -27.08
N LYS A 715 7.25 -6.14 -27.65
CA LYS A 715 8.43 -5.36 -27.17
C LYS A 715 8.69 -5.62 -25.69
N SER A 716 8.91 -6.89 -25.40
CA SER A 716 8.77 -7.45 -24.06
C SER A 716 9.80 -6.93 -23.06
N VAL A 717 11.02 -6.64 -23.50
CA VAL A 717 12.05 -5.98 -22.69
C VAL A 717 12.72 -4.89 -23.52
N HIS A 718 12.58 -3.62 -23.11
CA HIS A 718 13.08 -2.48 -23.87
C HIS A 718 13.80 -1.44 -23.01
N ALA A 719 15.11 -1.29 -23.23
CA ALA A 719 15.91 -0.23 -22.61
C ALA A 719 16.17 0.90 -23.61
N ASP A 720 15.69 2.10 -23.31
CA ASP A 720 15.90 3.26 -24.18
C ASP A 720 17.34 3.80 -24.12
N GLY A 721 17.73 4.57 -25.15
CA GLY A 721 18.98 5.34 -25.12
C GLY A 721 20.22 4.48 -24.83
N THR A 722 21.05 4.85 -23.85
CA THR A 722 22.25 4.08 -23.47
C THR A 722 21.98 2.96 -22.45
N GLY A 723 20.72 2.63 -22.15
CA GLY A 723 20.37 1.64 -21.13
C GLY A 723 20.83 0.23 -21.48
N ASN A 724 21.57 -0.41 -20.57
CA ASN A 724 22.01 -1.80 -20.70
C ASN A 724 20.88 -2.77 -20.33
N ILE A 725 20.92 -4.00 -20.84
CA ILE A 725 20.01 -5.08 -20.45
C ILE A 725 20.83 -6.27 -19.94
N LEU A 726 20.52 -6.76 -18.74
CA LEU A 726 20.95 -8.06 -18.23
C LEU A 726 19.72 -8.91 -17.87
N LEU A 727 19.59 -10.05 -18.54
CA LEU A 727 18.66 -11.11 -18.16
C LEU A 727 19.48 -12.32 -17.72
N LYS A 728 19.35 -12.73 -16.46
CA LYS A 728 20.16 -13.81 -15.90
C LYS A 728 19.31 -14.85 -15.17
N ALA A 729 19.31 -16.09 -15.65
CA ALA A 729 18.70 -17.23 -14.97
C ALA A 729 19.78 -18.09 -14.30
N SER A 730 19.97 -17.93 -12.98
CA SER A 730 21.13 -18.47 -12.25
C SER A 730 20.92 -19.88 -11.68
N GLY A 731 19.69 -20.35 -11.59
CA GLY A 731 19.38 -21.64 -10.96
C GLY A 731 19.86 -22.83 -11.80
N SER A 732 20.22 -23.94 -11.15
CA SER A 732 20.51 -25.20 -11.86
C SER A 732 19.37 -25.56 -12.80
N ASP A 733 19.71 -25.96 -14.03
CA ASP A 733 18.76 -26.38 -15.05
C ASP A 733 17.74 -25.29 -15.47
N LYS A 734 18.04 -24.01 -15.22
CA LYS A 734 17.14 -22.90 -15.54
C LYS A 734 17.47 -22.23 -16.86
N ASP A 735 16.40 -21.92 -17.58
CA ASP A 735 16.45 -21.46 -18.96
C ASP A 735 16.05 -19.98 -19.07
N ILE A 736 16.40 -19.37 -20.20
CA ILE A 736 15.76 -18.16 -20.71
C ILE A 736 14.99 -18.55 -21.97
N ILE A 737 13.68 -18.33 -21.98
CA ILE A 737 12.78 -18.70 -23.07
C ILE A 737 12.12 -17.44 -23.63
N LEU A 738 12.49 -17.05 -24.85
CA LEU A 738 11.83 -16.01 -25.61
C LEU A 738 10.74 -16.66 -26.46
N SER A 739 9.48 -16.42 -26.10
CA SER A 739 8.32 -16.92 -26.83
C SER A 739 8.18 -16.22 -28.19
N PRO A 740 7.31 -16.66 -29.11
CA PRO A 740 7.16 -16.00 -30.41
C PRO A 740 6.89 -14.49 -30.29
N ASN A 741 7.65 -13.67 -31.04
CA ASN A 741 7.63 -12.20 -31.02
C ASN A 741 8.05 -11.54 -29.68
N ALA A 742 8.77 -12.27 -28.82
CA ALA A 742 9.32 -11.71 -27.57
C ALA A 742 10.66 -11.01 -27.84
N ASP A 743 10.60 -9.71 -28.12
CA ASP A 743 11.77 -8.92 -28.48
C ASP A 743 12.52 -8.37 -27.26
N ILE A 744 13.85 -8.33 -27.36
CA ILE A 744 14.77 -7.73 -26.39
C ILE A 744 15.53 -6.60 -27.08
N LEU A 745 15.26 -5.36 -26.68
CA LEU A 745 15.66 -4.17 -27.44
C LEU A 745 16.41 -3.18 -26.55
N SER A 746 17.64 -2.82 -26.90
CA SER A 746 18.37 -1.69 -26.32
C SER A 746 18.59 -0.59 -27.37
N GLY A 747 18.67 0.67 -26.95
CA GLY A 747 19.06 1.78 -27.83
C GLY A 747 20.50 1.62 -28.33
N THR A 748 21.47 2.11 -27.58
CA THR A 748 22.92 2.00 -27.83
C THR A 748 23.64 1.26 -26.70
N GLY A 749 22.90 0.77 -25.70
CA GLY A 749 23.44 -0.03 -24.59
C GLY A 749 23.72 -1.48 -25.00
N ASN A 750 24.38 -2.20 -24.11
CA ASN A 750 24.75 -3.61 -24.31
C ASN A 750 23.61 -4.52 -23.83
N ILE A 751 23.50 -5.70 -24.43
CA ILE A 751 22.52 -6.73 -24.07
C ILE A 751 23.28 -7.98 -23.62
N THR A 752 22.97 -8.50 -22.43
CA THR A 752 23.55 -9.72 -21.87
C THR A 752 22.45 -10.67 -21.44
N LEU A 753 22.45 -11.88 -22.01
CA LEU A 753 21.56 -12.98 -21.63
C LEU A 753 22.41 -14.14 -21.12
N ILE A 754 22.20 -14.56 -19.87
CA ILE A 754 22.92 -15.68 -19.27
C ILE A 754 21.91 -16.64 -18.66
N ALA A 755 21.83 -17.85 -19.21
CA ALA A 755 21.06 -18.94 -18.61
C ALA A 755 22.01 -20.02 -18.12
N GLN A 756 21.71 -20.62 -16.97
CA GLN A 756 22.48 -21.76 -16.49
C GLN A 756 22.35 -22.96 -17.43
N ASN A 757 21.18 -23.17 -18.03
CA ASN A 757 20.93 -24.28 -18.93
C ASN A 757 20.73 -23.82 -20.38
N ASN A 758 19.51 -23.61 -20.86
CA ASN A 758 19.25 -23.28 -22.27
C ASN A 758 18.82 -21.83 -22.50
N ILE A 759 19.11 -21.31 -23.68
CA ILE A 759 18.50 -20.08 -24.21
C ILE A 759 17.75 -20.43 -25.49
N SER A 760 16.45 -20.16 -25.52
CA SER A 760 15.59 -20.44 -26.67
C SER A 760 15.00 -19.14 -27.24
N GLN A 761 15.25 -18.90 -28.52
CA GLN A 761 14.71 -17.78 -29.29
C GLN A 761 13.68 -18.32 -30.29
N SER A 762 12.40 -18.15 -29.97
CA SER A 762 11.32 -18.66 -30.82
C SER A 762 11.16 -17.83 -32.10
N THR A 763 10.25 -18.26 -32.97
CA THR A 763 9.96 -17.58 -34.24
C THR A 763 9.68 -16.09 -34.06
N LYS A 764 10.30 -15.27 -34.94
CA LYS A 764 10.18 -13.81 -34.96
C LYS A 764 10.59 -13.09 -33.68
N THR A 765 11.47 -13.68 -32.89
CA THR A 765 12.11 -12.95 -31.78
C THR A 765 13.23 -12.08 -32.35
N GLU A 766 13.30 -10.83 -31.91
CA GLU A 766 14.39 -9.91 -32.24
C GLU A 766 15.19 -9.54 -30.98
N ILE A 767 16.50 -9.79 -30.99
CA ILE A 767 17.44 -9.23 -30.00
C ILE A 767 18.24 -8.14 -30.70
N GLN A 768 18.04 -6.89 -30.30
CA GLN A 768 18.60 -5.74 -31.02
C GLN A 768 19.19 -4.66 -30.13
N THR A 769 20.37 -4.18 -30.53
CA THR A 769 20.93 -2.88 -30.11
C THR A 769 21.41 -2.11 -31.34
N LYS A 770 21.66 -0.80 -31.25
CA LYS A 770 22.15 0.01 -32.39
C LYS A 770 23.67 0.05 -32.54
N THR A 771 24.39 -0.08 -31.43
CA THR A 771 25.86 0.03 -31.37
C THR A 771 26.50 -0.76 -30.24
N GLY A 772 25.74 -1.23 -29.24
CA GLY A 772 26.28 -2.01 -28.14
C GLY A 772 26.54 -3.45 -28.54
N ASP A 773 27.16 -4.20 -27.63
CA ASP A 773 27.42 -5.62 -27.83
C ASP A 773 26.24 -6.48 -27.39
N ILE A 774 26.09 -7.65 -28.01
CA ILE A 774 25.10 -8.66 -27.61
C ILE A 774 25.85 -9.91 -27.14
N TYR A 775 25.76 -10.22 -25.86
CA TYR A 775 26.41 -11.37 -25.23
C TYR A 775 25.37 -12.40 -24.77
N ILE A 776 25.41 -13.61 -25.34
CA ILE A 776 24.47 -14.69 -25.04
C ILE A 776 25.25 -15.92 -24.58
N LYS A 777 24.90 -16.44 -23.39
CA LYS A 777 25.59 -17.58 -22.78
C LYS A 777 24.63 -18.58 -22.13
N ALA A 778 24.67 -19.80 -22.64
CA ALA A 778 24.10 -21.00 -22.04
C ALA A 778 25.24 -21.77 -21.34
N VAL A 779 25.28 -21.74 -20.00
CA VAL A 779 26.43 -22.24 -19.23
C VAL A 779 26.59 -23.76 -19.36
N ASP A 780 25.50 -24.52 -19.21
CA ASP A 780 25.51 -25.98 -19.25
C ASP A 780 24.78 -26.56 -20.47
N GLY A 781 23.89 -25.79 -21.10
CA GLY A 781 22.97 -26.26 -22.14
C GLY A 781 23.25 -25.71 -23.53
N THR A 782 22.17 -25.54 -24.28
CA THR A 782 22.13 -25.19 -25.71
C THR A 782 21.64 -23.75 -25.93
N ILE A 783 22.02 -23.18 -27.07
CA ILE A 783 21.34 -21.99 -27.60
C ILE A 783 20.59 -22.41 -28.87
N THR A 784 19.28 -22.16 -28.92
CA THR A 784 18.44 -22.52 -30.07
C THR A 784 17.70 -21.30 -30.58
N MET A 785 17.93 -20.96 -31.85
CA MET A 785 17.16 -19.98 -32.60
C MET A 785 16.23 -20.69 -33.59
N ASP A 786 15.00 -20.20 -33.70
CA ASP A 786 14.15 -20.48 -34.86
C ASP A 786 14.72 -19.78 -36.09
N ASP A 787 14.50 -20.36 -37.27
CA ASP A 787 14.86 -19.80 -38.59
C ASP A 787 14.43 -18.32 -38.77
N LYS A 788 13.33 -17.91 -38.12
CA LYS A 788 12.82 -16.52 -38.19
C LYS A 788 13.22 -15.64 -37.03
N ALA A 789 14.05 -16.12 -36.10
CA ALA A 789 14.64 -15.31 -35.05
C ALA A 789 15.90 -14.59 -35.57
N ILE A 790 16.15 -13.38 -35.08
CA ILE A 790 17.31 -12.59 -35.48
C ILE A 790 17.96 -11.86 -34.30
N THR A 791 19.29 -11.83 -34.29
CA THR A 791 20.08 -10.98 -33.39
C THR A 791 20.87 -9.96 -34.20
N PHE A 792 20.79 -8.67 -33.85
CA PHE A 792 21.33 -7.59 -34.68
C PHE A 792 21.84 -6.39 -33.88
N THR A 793 23.06 -5.92 -34.16
CA THR A 793 23.70 -4.78 -33.45
C THR A 793 23.62 -3.45 -34.20
N GLY A 794 22.74 -3.29 -35.19
CA GLY A 794 22.67 -2.06 -35.97
C GLY A 794 23.64 -2.06 -37.15
N LYS A 795 23.86 -0.89 -37.74
CA LYS A 795 24.73 -0.76 -38.93
C LYS A 795 26.21 -0.54 -38.62
N ASN A 796 26.61 -0.25 -37.38
CA ASN A 796 27.99 0.17 -37.09
C ASN A 796 28.48 -0.25 -35.69
N THR A 797 29.27 -1.34 -35.64
CA THR A 797 30.30 -1.66 -34.62
C THR A 797 30.00 -2.53 -33.39
N GLY A 798 28.77 -2.98 -33.12
CA GLY A 798 28.54 -3.86 -31.95
C GLY A 798 28.93 -5.31 -32.25
N ASP A 799 29.67 -5.95 -31.35
CA ASP A 799 30.07 -7.35 -31.47
C ASP A 799 28.97 -8.29 -30.92
N ILE A 800 28.91 -9.53 -31.42
CA ILE A 800 27.92 -10.54 -30.99
C ILE A 800 28.63 -11.81 -30.53
N ASN A 801 28.30 -12.29 -29.34
CA ASN A 801 28.80 -13.55 -28.78
C ASN A 801 27.68 -14.53 -28.49
N TYR A 802 27.85 -15.77 -28.96
CA TYR A 802 27.06 -16.92 -28.55
C TYR A 802 27.98 -17.99 -27.99
N PHE A 803 27.80 -18.29 -26.70
CA PHE A 803 28.52 -19.36 -26.01
C PHE A 803 27.52 -20.40 -25.50
N ALA A 804 27.68 -21.65 -25.91
CA ALA A 804 26.92 -22.77 -25.37
C ALA A 804 27.87 -23.90 -24.93
N ASN A 805 27.53 -24.60 -23.87
CA ASN A 805 28.25 -25.83 -23.54
C ASN A 805 27.90 -26.97 -24.51
N SER A 806 26.65 -27.04 -24.99
CA SER A 806 26.19 -27.97 -26.02
C SER A 806 25.97 -27.23 -27.35
N ASP A 807 24.99 -27.63 -28.16
CA ASP A 807 24.79 -27.10 -29.51
C ASP A 807 24.37 -25.63 -29.53
N ILE A 808 24.80 -24.93 -30.58
CA ILE A 808 24.27 -23.64 -31.03
C ILE A 808 23.51 -23.91 -32.35
N THR A 809 22.24 -23.56 -32.39
CA THR A 809 21.41 -23.62 -33.61
C THR A 809 20.97 -22.21 -33.99
N LEU A 810 21.24 -21.78 -35.22
CA LEU A 810 21.19 -20.39 -35.67
C LEU A 810 19.99 -20.10 -36.59
N GLY A 811 19.38 -18.94 -36.41
CA GLY A 811 18.46 -18.33 -37.37
C GLY A 811 19.21 -17.26 -38.15
N GLY A 812 19.18 -16.00 -37.69
CA GLY A 812 20.03 -14.94 -38.24
C GLY A 812 20.86 -14.18 -37.20
N ILE A 813 22.15 -13.99 -37.45
CA ILE A 813 23.05 -13.11 -36.69
C ILE A 813 23.60 -12.02 -37.62
N HIS A 814 23.43 -10.75 -37.26
CA HIS A 814 23.92 -9.63 -38.06
C HIS A 814 24.64 -8.59 -37.19
N ALA A 815 25.96 -8.61 -37.21
CA ALA A 815 26.82 -7.64 -36.52
C ALA A 815 27.17 -6.41 -37.39
N GLY A 816 26.79 -6.42 -38.67
CA GLY A 816 27.14 -5.34 -39.61
C GLY A 816 28.65 -5.29 -39.79
N THR A 817 29.30 -4.23 -39.28
CA THR A 817 30.76 -4.10 -39.28
C THR A 817 31.44 -4.60 -38.00
N GLY A 818 30.68 -5.19 -37.06
CA GLY A 818 31.22 -5.81 -35.84
C GLY A 818 31.64 -7.26 -36.07
N ASN A 819 32.22 -7.86 -35.03
CA ASN A 819 32.70 -9.23 -35.03
C ASN A 819 31.69 -10.18 -34.38
N VAL A 820 31.74 -11.45 -34.77
CA VAL A 820 30.92 -12.52 -34.21
C VAL A 820 31.80 -13.62 -33.62
N ASN A 821 31.53 -14.03 -32.38
CA ASN A 821 32.12 -15.21 -31.76
C ASN A 821 31.04 -16.26 -31.48
N LEU A 822 31.22 -17.46 -32.03
CA LEU A 822 30.36 -18.61 -31.78
C LEU A 822 31.20 -19.74 -31.17
N TYR A 823 30.83 -20.19 -29.97
CA TYR A 823 31.59 -21.23 -29.29
C TYR A 823 30.68 -22.29 -28.65
N SER A 824 30.78 -23.51 -29.15
CA SER A 824 30.06 -24.70 -28.69
C SER A 824 31.06 -25.67 -28.05
N GLN A 825 31.07 -25.76 -26.72
CA GLN A 825 32.17 -26.45 -26.01
C GLN A 825 32.18 -27.98 -26.24
N THR A 826 31.01 -28.59 -26.33
CA THR A 826 30.85 -30.05 -26.48
C THR A 826 29.97 -30.44 -27.68
N GLY A 827 29.37 -29.46 -28.35
CA GLY A 827 28.39 -29.66 -29.40
C GLY A 827 28.85 -29.17 -30.77
N SER A 828 27.86 -28.80 -31.57
CA SER A 828 27.98 -28.30 -32.94
C SER A 828 27.44 -26.87 -33.05
N ILE A 829 27.79 -26.20 -34.15
CA ILE A 829 27.15 -24.97 -34.61
C ILE A 829 26.38 -25.31 -35.87
N LEU A 830 25.06 -25.12 -35.86
CA LEU A 830 24.12 -25.65 -36.85
C LEU A 830 23.22 -24.53 -37.40
N ASP A 831 22.83 -24.66 -38.66
CA ASP A 831 21.80 -23.83 -39.30
C ASP A 831 20.39 -24.39 -38.96
N SER A 832 19.42 -23.49 -38.77
CA SER A 832 18.00 -23.80 -38.53
C SER A 832 17.08 -23.58 -39.73
N GLY A 833 17.57 -22.93 -40.80
CA GLY A 833 16.91 -22.69 -42.08
C GLY A 833 17.38 -21.39 -42.77
N ASP A 834 16.96 -21.22 -44.02
CA ASP A 834 17.44 -20.15 -44.91
C ASP A 834 16.57 -18.87 -44.93
N THR A 835 15.79 -18.54 -43.89
CA THR A 835 15.02 -17.28 -43.86
C THR A 835 15.97 -16.07 -43.81
N TYR A 836 17.05 -16.18 -43.05
CA TYR A 836 18.13 -15.20 -42.98
C TYR A 836 19.44 -15.85 -43.43
N LYS A 837 20.43 -15.02 -43.72
CA LYS A 837 21.82 -15.50 -43.65
C LYS A 837 22.11 -15.82 -42.19
N ASP A 838 22.71 -16.99 -41.94
CA ASP A 838 23.07 -17.42 -40.59
C ASP A 838 23.93 -16.37 -39.90
N ILE A 839 24.97 -15.86 -40.59
CA ILE A 839 25.89 -14.85 -40.05
C ILE A 839 26.22 -13.77 -41.09
N GLN A 840 26.16 -12.51 -40.67
CA GLN A 840 26.68 -11.35 -41.39
C GLN A 840 27.54 -10.49 -40.45
N ALA A 841 28.83 -10.32 -40.74
CA ALA A 841 29.79 -9.67 -39.84
C ALA A 841 31.07 -9.21 -40.57
N ALA A 842 31.88 -8.35 -39.95
CA ALA A 842 33.22 -8.07 -40.45
C ALA A 842 34.17 -9.26 -40.23
N SER A 843 34.04 -9.95 -39.09
CA SER A 843 34.89 -11.10 -38.78
C SER A 843 34.15 -12.14 -37.95
N LEU A 844 34.42 -13.42 -38.20
CA LEU A 844 33.76 -14.55 -37.57
C LEU A 844 34.77 -15.53 -36.96
N ARG A 845 34.65 -15.73 -35.65
CA ARG A 845 35.40 -16.72 -34.88
C ARG A 845 34.49 -17.86 -34.47
N MET A 846 34.81 -19.09 -34.88
CA MET A 846 34.03 -20.27 -34.54
C MET A 846 34.86 -21.37 -33.86
N GLY A 847 34.29 -21.97 -32.82
CA GLY A 847 34.82 -23.18 -32.21
C GLY A 847 33.70 -24.15 -31.84
N ALA A 848 33.81 -25.40 -32.28
CA ALA A 848 32.88 -26.47 -31.91
C ALA A 848 33.67 -27.75 -31.58
N LEU A 849 33.09 -28.67 -30.82
CA LEU A 849 33.72 -29.98 -30.63
C LEU A 849 33.36 -30.95 -31.76
N ILE A 850 32.14 -30.86 -32.29
CA ILE A 850 31.60 -31.85 -33.24
C ILE A 850 31.64 -31.33 -34.67
N SER A 851 30.82 -30.33 -35.02
CA SER A 851 30.73 -29.80 -36.39
C SER A 851 30.41 -28.31 -36.42
N ILE A 852 30.77 -27.67 -37.53
CA ILE A 852 30.34 -26.32 -37.91
C ILE A 852 29.63 -26.47 -39.27
N GLY A 853 28.32 -26.24 -39.29
CA GLY A 853 27.45 -26.67 -40.37
C GLY A 853 27.32 -28.20 -40.45
N GLU A 854 26.56 -28.68 -41.44
CA GLU A 854 26.32 -30.10 -41.67
C GLU A 854 26.82 -30.53 -43.05
N LEU A 855 27.81 -31.44 -43.09
CA LEU A 855 28.37 -31.98 -44.35
C LEU A 855 27.58 -33.17 -44.90
N TYR A 856 27.09 -34.06 -44.04
CA TYR A 856 26.50 -35.35 -44.45
C TYR A 856 25.04 -35.26 -44.93
N THR A 857 24.33 -34.25 -44.44
CA THR A 857 23.04 -33.76 -44.95
C THR A 857 23.27 -32.30 -45.29
N PRO A 858 23.83 -31.98 -46.49
CA PRO A 858 24.45 -30.69 -46.77
C PRO A 858 23.56 -29.52 -46.37
N ASN A 859 23.95 -28.90 -45.27
CA ASN A 859 23.35 -27.70 -44.71
C ASN A 859 24.52 -26.84 -44.20
N PRO A 860 25.26 -26.17 -45.10
CA PRO A 860 26.35 -25.29 -44.71
C PRO A 860 25.82 -24.13 -43.88
N LEU A 861 26.70 -23.49 -43.10
CA LEU A 861 26.34 -22.17 -42.58
C LEU A 861 26.44 -21.15 -43.71
N ASP A 862 25.35 -20.41 -43.89
CA ASP A 862 25.18 -19.34 -44.87
C ASP A 862 25.77 -18.04 -44.32
N ILE A 863 26.99 -17.71 -44.75
CA ILE A 863 27.78 -16.61 -44.20
C ILE A 863 27.97 -15.45 -45.21
N ALA A 864 28.15 -14.25 -44.65
CA ALA A 864 28.56 -13.04 -45.35
C ALA A 864 29.60 -12.30 -44.47
N VAL A 865 30.86 -12.73 -44.53
CA VAL A 865 31.92 -12.25 -43.63
C VAL A 865 33.26 -11.98 -44.32
N ASP A 866 33.93 -10.87 -43.94
CA ASP A 866 35.21 -10.49 -44.56
C ASP A 866 36.36 -11.42 -44.11
N THR A 867 36.40 -11.81 -42.82
CA THR A 867 37.48 -12.66 -42.26
C THR A 867 36.94 -13.78 -41.37
N ILE A 868 37.48 -15.00 -41.50
CA ILE A 868 36.97 -16.19 -40.81
C ILE A 868 38.03 -17.07 -40.18
N THR A 869 37.67 -17.68 -39.05
CA THR A 869 38.41 -18.77 -38.40
C THR A 869 37.46 -19.80 -37.85
N ALA A 870 37.85 -21.08 -37.90
CA ALA A 870 37.00 -22.16 -37.43
C ALA A 870 37.82 -23.36 -36.94
N THR A 871 37.46 -23.88 -35.78
CA THR A 871 38.05 -25.10 -35.22
C THR A 871 36.95 -26.10 -34.87
N THR A 872 37.11 -27.35 -35.29
CA THR A 872 36.11 -28.40 -35.01
C THR A 872 36.70 -29.81 -34.90
N GLY A 873 35.85 -30.81 -34.62
CA GLY A 873 36.21 -32.22 -34.55
C GLY A 873 35.74 -33.01 -35.77
N LYS A 874 35.21 -34.22 -35.51
CA LYS A 874 34.91 -35.24 -36.53
C LYS A 874 33.84 -34.89 -37.55
N GLY A 875 32.94 -33.95 -37.23
CA GLY A 875 31.83 -33.57 -38.08
C GLY A 875 32.21 -32.58 -39.18
N GLY A 876 33.37 -31.93 -39.04
CA GLY A 876 33.94 -31.06 -40.06
C GLY A 876 33.32 -29.66 -40.13
N ILE A 877 33.77 -28.90 -41.12
CA ILE A 877 33.42 -27.50 -41.40
C ILE A 877 32.68 -27.47 -42.75
N SER A 878 31.48 -26.88 -42.79
CA SER A 878 30.66 -26.68 -43.98
C SER A 878 30.20 -25.23 -44.06
N LEU A 879 30.75 -24.45 -44.99
CA LEU A 879 30.51 -23.01 -45.10
C LEU A 879 30.16 -22.61 -46.53
N PHE A 880 29.13 -21.78 -46.66
CA PHE A 880 28.72 -21.16 -47.91
C PHE A 880 28.73 -19.65 -47.77
N GLU A 881 29.71 -19.03 -48.39
CA GLU A 881 29.98 -17.61 -48.30
C GLU A 881 29.39 -16.85 -49.49
N ASN A 882 28.85 -15.67 -49.24
CA ASN A 882 28.14 -14.92 -50.27
C ASN A 882 29.10 -14.21 -51.24
N ASP A 883 30.18 -13.64 -50.72
CA ASP A 883 31.16 -12.86 -51.48
C ASP A 883 32.62 -13.21 -51.15
N ASP A 884 33.51 -12.23 -51.03
CA ASP A 884 34.94 -12.45 -50.87
C ASP A 884 35.23 -12.86 -49.42
N ILE A 885 36.16 -13.81 -49.22
CA ILE A 885 36.53 -14.22 -47.86
C ILE A 885 38.02 -14.40 -47.65
N VAL A 886 38.46 -13.97 -46.48
CA VAL A 886 39.83 -14.07 -46.01
C VAL A 886 39.91 -15.02 -44.83
N LEU A 887 40.81 -16.00 -44.87
CA LEU A 887 41.21 -16.76 -43.68
C LEU A 887 42.42 -16.06 -43.08
N SER A 888 42.30 -15.59 -41.85
CA SER A 888 43.36 -14.92 -41.09
C SER A 888 42.96 -14.82 -39.61
N ASP A 889 43.71 -14.07 -38.80
CA ASP A 889 43.44 -13.90 -37.38
C ASP A 889 42.11 -13.19 -37.11
N VAL A 890 41.30 -13.76 -36.21
CA VAL A 890 40.10 -13.10 -35.67
C VAL A 890 40.23 -12.93 -34.16
N ALA A 891 40.06 -11.68 -33.72
CA ALA A 891 40.00 -11.29 -32.32
C ALA A 891 38.60 -10.74 -32.00
N VAL A 892 38.06 -11.11 -30.84
CA VAL A 892 36.74 -10.64 -30.39
C VAL A 892 36.82 -10.23 -28.93
N THR A 893 36.20 -9.10 -28.60
CA THR A 893 36.08 -8.58 -27.22
C THR A 893 34.64 -8.19 -26.96
N MET A 894 34.12 -8.50 -25.78
CA MET A 894 32.71 -8.28 -25.45
C MET A 894 32.54 -7.39 -24.23
N ASN A 895 31.64 -6.43 -24.33
CA ASN A 895 31.09 -5.68 -23.21
C ASN A 895 29.96 -6.47 -22.55
N VAL A 896 30.22 -7.05 -21.38
CA VAL A 896 29.25 -7.86 -20.63
C VAL A 896 28.67 -7.04 -19.48
N VAL A 897 27.35 -7.01 -19.39
CA VAL A 897 26.62 -6.27 -18.35
C VAL A 897 26.65 -7.04 -17.03
N ASN A 898 27.12 -6.40 -15.97
CA ASN A 898 27.13 -6.94 -14.61
C ASN A 898 25.78 -6.66 -13.91
N PRO A 899 25.48 -7.38 -12.81
CA PRO A 899 24.29 -7.13 -11.97
C PRO A 899 24.10 -5.68 -11.53
N ASP A 900 25.18 -4.93 -11.30
CA ASP A 900 25.13 -3.50 -10.91
C ASP A 900 25.05 -2.54 -12.11
N SER A 901 24.69 -3.06 -13.30
CA SER A 901 24.67 -2.37 -14.59
C SER A 901 26.05 -1.85 -15.09
N THR A 902 27.15 -2.13 -14.39
CA THR A 902 28.50 -1.84 -14.91
C THR A 902 28.87 -2.81 -16.02
N ILE A 903 29.94 -2.48 -16.76
CA ILE A 903 30.44 -3.32 -17.85
C ILE A 903 31.76 -3.97 -17.43
N HIS A 904 31.89 -5.28 -17.63
CA HIS A 904 33.19 -5.94 -17.67
C HIS A 904 33.53 -6.35 -19.11
N ILE A 905 34.81 -6.28 -19.46
CA ILE A 905 35.31 -6.69 -20.77
C ILE A 905 35.71 -8.16 -20.71
N GLU A 906 35.14 -8.99 -21.57
CA GLU A 906 35.58 -10.36 -21.81
C GLU A 906 36.37 -10.43 -23.12
N GLU A 907 37.63 -10.83 -23.05
CA GLU A 907 38.51 -10.98 -24.21
C GLU A 907 38.63 -12.45 -24.59
N PHE A 908 38.41 -12.78 -25.87
CA PHE A 908 38.63 -14.12 -26.39
C PHE A 908 40.03 -14.24 -27.00
N ALA A 909 40.64 -15.42 -26.87
CA ALA A 909 41.92 -15.69 -27.51
C ALA A 909 41.79 -15.56 -29.03
N ILE A 910 42.76 -14.87 -29.64
CA ILE A 910 42.92 -14.83 -31.09
C ILE A 910 42.96 -16.26 -31.61
N GLN A 911 42.19 -16.50 -32.64
CA GLN A 911 42.15 -17.76 -33.37
C GLN A 911 42.52 -17.46 -34.81
N SER A 912 43.09 -18.43 -35.51
CA SER A 912 43.37 -18.42 -36.93
C SER A 912 42.88 -19.71 -37.59
N ASP A 913 42.92 -19.72 -38.91
CA ASP A 913 42.85 -20.92 -39.75
C ASP A 913 41.51 -21.67 -39.75
N LEU A 914 41.38 -22.62 -40.68
CA LEU A 914 40.31 -23.62 -40.68
C LEU A 914 40.88 -24.98 -40.31
N MET A 915 40.53 -25.46 -39.11
CA MET A 915 41.18 -26.63 -38.51
C MET A 915 40.16 -27.68 -38.05
N THR A 916 40.51 -28.95 -38.26
CA THR A 916 39.78 -30.10 -37.68
C THR A 916 40.72 -30.98 -36.86
N SER A 917 40.19 -31.75 -35.89
CA SER A 917 41.01 -32.53 -34.93
C SER A 917 40.68 -34.02 -34.80
N GLU A 918 39.71 -34.55 -35.58
CA GLU A 918 39.31 -35.97 -35.52
C GLU A 918 38.77 -36.51 -36.86
N ASN A 919 39.53 -36.42 -37.96
CA ASN A 919 39.06 -36.82 -39.30
C ASN A 919 37.95 -35.94 -39.92
N GLY A 920 37.77 -34.71 -39.44
CA GLY A 920 36.77 -33.78 -39.98
C GLY A 920 37.15 -33.29 -41.37
N SER A 921 36.18 -33.20 -42.28
CA SER A 921 36.39 -32.60 -43.61
C SER A 921 36.12 -31.10 -43.57
N ILE A 922 36.66 -30.35 -44.53
CA ILE A 922 36.47 -28.90 -44.66
C ILE A 922 35.90 -28.61 -46.05
N VAL A 923 34.76 -27.94 -46.09
CA VAL A 923 34.14 -27.41 -47.31
C VAL A 923 33.93 -25.91 -47.12
N LEU A 924 34.60 -25.11 -47.94
CA LEU A 924 34.39 -23.68 -48.05
C LEU A 924 34.10 -23.35 -49.51
N THR A 925 32.93 -22.80 -49.76
CA THR A 925 32.53 -22.39 -51.11
C THR A 925 31.96 -20.98 -51.09
N THR A 926 32.33 -20.14 -52.04
CA THR A 926 31.71 -18.81 -52.23
C THR A 926 30.60 -18.89 -53.28
N GLN A 927 29.65 -17.94 -53.26
CA GLN A 927 28.63 -17.78 -54.29
C GLN A 927 29.10 -16.89 -55.45
N ASP A 928 29.72 -15.75 -55.12
CA ASP A 928 30.24 -14.76 -56.07
C ASP A 928 31.41 -13.99 -55.42
N GLY A 929 32.54 -14.68 -55.20
CA GLY A 929 33.67 -14.09 -54.48
C GLY A 929 34.95 -14.92 -54.51
N SER A 930 36.07 -14.23 -54.29
CA SER A 930 37.41 -14.79 -54.20
C SER A 930 37.71 -15.32 -52.80
N ILE A 931 38.61 -16.31 -52.69
CA ILE A 931 39.06 -16.86 -51.41
C ILE A 931 40.55 -16.54 -51.24
N SER A 932 40.89 -15.86 -50.15
CA SER A 932 42.28 -15.58 -49.75
C SER A 932 42.63 -16.32 -48.47
N ILE A 933 43.70 -17.10 -48.48
CA ILE A 933 44.11 -17.94 -47.34
C ILE A 933 45.48 -17.48 -46.86
N HIS A 934 45.51 -16.94 -45.64
CA HIS A 934 46.71 -16.46 -44.99
C HIS A 934 46.98 -17.24 -43.71
N ASP A 935 48.26 -17.34 -43.36
CA ASP A 935 48.70 -17.90 -42.08
C ASP A 935 48.35 -16.88 -41.00
N GLY A 936 47.74 -17.37 -39.93
CA GLY A 936 47.56 -16.56 -38.74
C GLY A 936 48.82 -16.46 -37.90
N PHE A 937 48.73 -15.75 -36.77
CA PHE A 937 49.78 -15.75 -35.76
C PHE A 937 49.42 -16.62 -34.54
N ALA A 938 48.29 -17.33 -34.57
CA ALA A 938 47.71 -18.06 -33.44
C ALA A 938 47.22 -19.49 -33.78
N PRO A 939 48.11 -20.39 -34.22
CA PRO A 939 49.57 -20.27 -34.21
C PRO A 939 50.20 -19.76 -35.52
N ASP A 940 51.38 -19.14 -35.41
CA ASP A 940 52.28 -18.85 -36.55
C ASP A 940 53.01 -20.16 -36.93
N ASP A 941 52.36 -20.99 -37.76
CA ASP A 941 52.88 -22.30 -38.17
C ASP A 941 52.91 -22.52 -39.69
N GLY A 942 52.49 -21.52 -40.47
CA GLY A 942 52.44 -21.55 -41.92
C GLY A 942 51.24 -22.30 -42.46
N VAL A 943 50.21 -22.63 -41.67
CA VAL A 943 49.07 -23.47 -42.08
C VAL A 943 47.77 -22.67 -42.03
N GLY A 944 47.13 -22.45 -43.19
CA GLY A 944 45.83 -21.77 -43.23
C GLY A 944 44.64 -22.73 -43.17
N ILE A 945 44.80 -23.98 -43.65
CA ILE A 945 43.75 -25.00 -43.66
C ILE A 945 44.34 -26.37 -43.32
N ASN A 946 43.75 -27.06 -42.34
CA ASN A 946 44.12 -28.43 -41.97
C ASN A 946 42.91 -29.35 -41.73
N ALA A 947 42.73 -30.33 -42.62
CA ALA A 947 41.81 -31.46 -42.42
C ALA A 947 42.56 -32.69 -41.89
N ASP A 948 42.39 -32.98 -40.59
CA ASP A 948 43.06 -34.08 -39.91
C ASP A 948 42.61 -35.46 -40.43
N GLY A 949 43.42 -36.50 -40.24
CA GLY A 949 43.03 -37.90 -40.42
C GLY A 949 42.60 -38.28 -41.84
N ILE A 950 41.32 -38.57 -42.06
CA ILE A 950 40.74 -38.88 -43.40
C ILE A 950 39.90 -37.73 -43.98
N GLY A 951 39.99 -36.53 -43.40
CA GLY A 951 39.18 -35.39 -43.77
C GLY A 951 39.48 -34.86 -45.16
N ASN A 952 38.47 -34.72 -46.01
CA ASN A 952 38.59 -34.14 -47.35
C ASN A 952 38.54 -32.61 -47.28
N ILE A 953 39.14 -31.93 -48.26
CA ILE A 953 39.11 -30.47 -48.40
C ILE A 953 38.49 -30.10 -49.75
N LEU A 954 37.46 -29.25 -49.74
CA LEU A 954 36.97 -28.53 -50.91
C LEU A 954 37.05 -27.02 -50.65
N ILE A 955 37.82 -26.32 -51.48
CA ILE A 955 37.85 -24.86 -51.54
C ILE A 955 37.38 -24.44 -52.93
N GLN A 956 36.28 -23.70 -53.01
CA GLN A 956 35.69 -23.32 -54.30
C GLN A 956 35.31 -21.85 -54.36
N ALA A 957 35.95 -21.10 -55.26
CA ALA A 957 35.57 -19.72 -55.59
C ALA A 957 34.65 -19.71 -56.81
N GLN A 958 33.42 -19.24 -56.65
CA GLN A 958 32.40 -19.14 -57.72
C GLN A 958 32.15 -17.67 -58.09
N GLY A 959 31.37 -17.45 -59.15
CA GLY A 959 31.14 -16.16 -59.79
C GLY A 959 32.08 -15.92 -60.99
N GLU A 960 31.94 -14.82 -61.72
CA GLU A 960 32.85 -14.51 -62.83
C GLU A 960 34.10 -13.79 -62.28
N ASP A 961 35.28 -14.08 -62.82
CA ASP A 961 36.55 -13.40 -62.52
C ASP A 961 37.07 -13.55 -61.05
N HIS A 962 36.65 -14.59 -60.33
CA HIS A 962 37.06 -14.83 -58.94
C HIS A 962 38.15 -15.87 -58.77
N ASN A 963 39.08 -15.55 -57.88
CA ASN A 963 40.35 -16.25 -57.71
C ASN A 963 40.42 -16.97 -56.37
N ILE A 964 41.29 -17.98 -56.29
CA ILE A 964 41.77 -18.52 -55.02
C ILE A 964 43.24 -18.16 -54.88
N THR A 965 43.60 -17.47 -53.80
CA THR A 965 45.00 -17.12 -53.50
C THR A 965 45.36 -17.64 -52.12
N PHE A 966 46.47 -18.34 -51.98
CA PHE A 966 46.92 -18.81 -50.67
C PHE A 966 48.43 -18.67 -50.51
N ASP A 967 48.85 -18.09 -49.39
CA ASP A 967 50.25 -18.00 -48.94
C ASP A 967 50.49 -18.75 -47.61
N ALA A 968 49.54 -19.60 -47.25
CA ALA A 968 49.65 -20.57 -46.18
C ALA A 968 49.29 -21.98 -46.66
N ASN A 969 49.82 -22.97 -45.97
CA ASN A 969 49.72 -24.37 -46.36
C ASN A 969 48.28 -24.89 -46.26
N ILE A 970 47.91 -25.73 -47.22
CA ILE A 970 46.64 -26.48 -47.23
C ILE A 970 46.99 -27.95 -47.05
N ILE A 971 46.58 -28.52 -45.92
CA ILE A 971 47.01 -29.85 -45.48
C ILE A 971 45.79 -30.74 -45.27
N SER A 972 45.82 -31.93 -45.85
CA SER A 972 44.95 -33.04 -45.45
C SER A 972 45.82 -34.25 -45.15
N ASP A 973 45.57 -34.98 -44.07
CA ASP A 973 46.40 -36.15 -43.76
C ASP A 973 46.24 -37.25 -44.82
N LYS A 974 45.08 -37.89 -44.92
CA LYS A 974 44.79 -38.97 -45.88
C LYS A 974 43.57 -38.68 -46.76
N GLY A 975 42.98 -37.50 -46.61
CA GLY A 975 41.85 -37.07 -47.42
C GLY A 975 42.29 -36.48 -48.75
N ASN A 976 41.30 -36.23 -49.61
CA ASN A 976 41.48 -35.66 -50.93
C ASN A 976 41.34 -34.14 -50.84
N ILE A 977 42.11 -33.42 -51.66
CA ILE A 977 42.09 -31.95 -51.72
C ILE A 977 41.59 -31.54 -53.10
N SER A 978 40.56 -30.70 -53.13
CA SER A 978 40.03 -30.08 -54.36
C SER A 978 39.98 -28.58 -54.20
N ILE A 979 40.65 -27.86 -55.10
CA ILE A 979 40.69 -26.40 -55.13
C ILE A 979 40.22 -25.95 -56.51
N ILE A 980 39.11 -25.24 -56.56
CA ILE A 980 38.42 -24.91 -57.82
C ILE A 980 38.14 -23.42 -57.86
N ALA A 981 38.77 -22.69 -58.78
CA ALA A 981 38.54 -21.28 -59.02
C ALA A 981 37.80 -21.05 -60.35
N SER A 982 36.94 -20.03 -60.37
CA SER A 982 36.29 -19.58 -61.60
C SER A 982 37.29 -18.95 -62.59
N ASP A 983 38.22 -18.14 -62.09
CA ASP A 983 39.29 -17.50 -62.84
C ASP A 983 40.61 -18.22 -62.60
N SER A 984 41.40 -17.79 -61.62
CA SER A 984 42.76 -18.27 -61.40
C SER A 984 43.03 -18.79 -59.98
N ILE A 985 44.00 -19.68 -59.87
CA ILE A 985 44.56 -20.15 -58.58
C ILE A 985 45.99 -19.62 -58.45
N ASN A 986 46.27 -18.85 -57.39
CA ASN A 986 47.61 -18.36 -57.06
C ASN A 986 48.14 -19.12 -55.84
N GLN A 987 48.99 -20.11 -56.09
CA GLN A 987 49.63 -20.94 -55.09
C GLN A 987 50.97 -20.34 -54.67
N LYS A 988 51.04 -19.82 -53.44
CA LYS A 988 52.26 -19.25 -52.86
C LYS A 988 52.80 -20.04 -51.66
N ALA A 989 52.11 -21.13 -51.31
CA ALA A 989 52.46 -22.03 -50.22
C ALA A 989 52.18 -23.49 -50.60
N ASP A 990 52.45 -24.40 -49.67
CA ASP A 990 52.42 -25.83 -49.95
C ASP A 990 51.01 -26.42 -49.89
N ILE A 991 50.74 -27.40 -50.74
CA ILE A 991 49.59 -28.30 -50.62
C ILE A 991 50.12 -29.68 -50.28
N SER A 992 49.55 -30.36 -49.27
CA SER A 992 49.99 -31.73 -48.96
C SER A 992 48.88 -32.70 -48.58
N THR A 993 48.98 -33.93 -49.08
CA THR A 993 48.26 -35.10 -48.56
C THR A 993 49.10 -36.38 -48.60
N SER A 994 48.99 -37.19 -47.55
CA SER A 994 49.72 -38.47 -47.38
C SER A 994 48.91 -39.70 -47.78
N GLY A 995 47.71 -39.54 -48.34
CA GLY A 995 46.86 -40.66 -48.74
C GLY A 995 45.72 -40.37 -49.73
N GLY A 996 45.45 -39.11 -50.10
CA GLY A 996 44.40 -38.76 -51.06
C GLY A 996 44.93 -38.14 -52.35
N THR A 997 44.03 -37.91 -53.30
CA THR A 997 44.35 -37.23 -54.57
C THR A 997 44.23 -35.72 -54.42
N ILE A 998 44.98 -34.96 -55.23
CA ILE A 998 44.91 -33.50 -55.30
C ILE A 998 44.37 -33.09 -56.67
N ASP A 999 43.35 -32.23 -56.71
CA ASP A 999 42.75 -31.70 -57.95
C ASP A 999 42.65 -30.17 -57.88
N LEU A 1000 43.38 -29.49 -58.77
CA LEU A 1000 43.32 -28.05 -58.94
C LEU A 1000 42.70 -27.72 -60.30
N GLU A 1001 41.70 -26.84 -60.30
CA GLU A 1001 41.03 -26.39 -61.52
C GLU A 1001 40.81 -24.88 -61.52
N ALA A 1002 41.33 -24.21 -62.56
CA ALA A 1002 41.06 -22.81 -62.90
C ALA A 1002 40.24 -22.79 -64.20
N THR A 1003 38.95 -22.47 -64.09
CA THR A 1003 37.97 -22.71 -65.17
C THR A 1003 38.17 -21.79 -66.38
N THR A 1004 38.55 -20.53 -66.13
CA THR A 1004 38.73 -19.52 -67.18
C THR A 1004 40.13 -18.91 -67.22
N GLY A 1005 40.88 -18.99 -66.13
CA GLY A 1005 42.21 -18.41 -66.00
C GLY A 1005 43.32 -19.42 -65.74
N SER A 1006 44.33 -18.94 -65.01
CA SER A 1006 45.64 -19.60 -64.85
C SER A 1006 45.76 -20.30 -63.50
N ILE A 1007 46.64 -21.29 -63.40
CA ILE A 1007 47.16 -21.76 -62.12
C ILE A 1007 48.62 -21.31 -62.03
N ILE A 1008 48.94 -20.48 -61.05
CA ILE A 1008 50.26 -19.88 -60.88
C ILE A 1008 50.84 -20.38 -59.57
N MET A 1009 51.84 -21.26 -59.65
CA MET A 1009 52.69 -21.63 -58.53
C MET A 1009 53.89 -20.67 -58.47
N ASP A 1010 54.16 -20.10 -57.30
CA ASP A 1010 55.40 -19.38 -57.03
C ASP A 1010 56.60 -20.36 -57.01
N ASP A 1011 57.77 -19.87 -57.41
CA ASP A 1011 59.02 -20.64 -57.42
C ASP A 1011 59.32 -21.26 -56.04
N GLY A 1012 59.61 -22.57 -56.04
CA GLY A 1012 59.87 -23.36 -54.84
C GLY A 1012 58.66 -23.81 -54.02
N THR A 1013 57.42 -23.39 -54.35
CA THR A 1013 56.21 -23.92 -53.69
C THR A 1013 55.95 -25.37 -54.07
N THR A 1014 55.45 -26.17 -53.13
CA THR A 1014 55.32 -27.62 -53.31
C THR A 1014 53.87 -28.12 -53.25
N THR A 1015 53.55 -29.07 -54.12
CA THR A 1015 52.35 -29.90 -54.03
C THR A 1015 52.78 -31.33 -53.82
N PHE A 1016 52.53 -31.85 -52.62
CA PHE A 1016 52.94 -33.20 -52.22
C PHE A 1016 51.73 -34.12 -52.07
N GLY A 1017 51.76 -35.26 -52.75
CA GLY A 1017 50.74 -36.30 -52.68
C GLY A 1017 51.35 -37.71 -52.61
N THR A 1018 50.54 -38.71 -52.29
CA THR A 1018 50.90 -40.13 -52.52
C THR A 1018 50.06 -40.77 -53.63
N GLU A 1019 48.91 -40.17 -53.95
CA GLU A 1019 48.01 -40.57 -55.03
C GLU A 1019 48.08 -39.56 -56.18
N ASN A 1020 47.20 -39.70 -57.17
CA ASN A 1020 47.21 -38.88 -58.38
C ASN A 1020 47.03 -37.38 -58.07
N ILE A 1021 47.77 -36.55 -58.81
CA ILE A 1021 47.68 -35.08 -58.75
C ILE A 1021 47.26 -34.55 -60.12
N ARG A 1022 46.29 -33.64 -60.16
CA ARG A 1022 45.80 -33.01 -61.39
C ARG A 1022 45.82 -31.49 -61.28
N TYR A 1023 46.35 -30.84 -62.31
CA TYR A 1023 46.30 -29.40 -62.53
C TYR A 1023 45.63 -29.11 -63.86
N ASN A 1024 44.51 -28.40 -63.83
CA ASN A 1024 43.74 -28.02 -65.01
C ASN A 1024 43.55 -26.50 -65.06
N ALA A 1025 44.42 -25.80 -65.79
CA ALA A 1025 44.29 -24.38 -66.07
C ALA A 1025 43.66 -24.16 -67.45
N LYS A 1026 42.91 -23.07 -67.63
CA LYS A 1026 42.40 -22.70 -68.95
C LYS A 1026 43.43 -21.93 -69.77
N THR A 1027 44.22 -21.08 -69.12
CA THR A 1027 45.30 -20.28 -69.72
C THR A 1027 46.66 -20.84 -69.32
N ASP A 1028 47.42 -20.18 -68.46
CA ASP A 1028 48.78 -20.60 -68.12
C ASP A 1028 48.79 -21.49 -66.86
N LEU A 1029 49.68 -22.48 -66.85
CA LEU A 1029 50.09 -23.23 -65.68
C LEU A 1029 51.56 -22.94 -65.40
N SER A 1030 51.85 -22.11 -64.40
CA SER A 1030 53.21 -21.90 -63.89
C SER A 1030 53.49 -22.94 -62.81
N LEU A 1031 54.58 -23.69 -62.95
CA LEU A 1031 54.95 -24.79 -62.08
C LEU A 1031 56.00 -24.36 -61.04
N GLY A 1032 55.76 -24.76 -59.80
CA GLY A 1032 56.80 -24.93 -58.78
C GLY A 1032 57.17 -26.41 -58.73
N VAL A 1033 57.00 -27.05 -57.58
CA VAL A 1033 57.24 -28.49 -57.42
C VAL A 1033 55.94 -29.27 -57.23
N ILE A 1034 55.75 -30.34 -58.01
CA ILE A 1034 54.70 -31.35 -57.84
C ILE A 1034 55.38 -32.70 -57.60
N SER A 1035 55.13 -33.30 -56.44
CA SER A 1035 55.73 -34.57 -56.03
C SER A 1035 54.67 -35.57 -55.60
N THR A 1036 54.60 -36.71 -56.28
CA THR A 1036 53.79 -37.86 -55.90
C THR A 1036 54.46 -39.19 -56.19
N THR A 1037 54.01 -40.26 -55.54
CA THR A 1037 54.37 -41.64 -55.88
C THR A 1037 53.48 -42.25 -56.97
N ALA A 1038 52.42 -41.55 -57.38
CA ALA A 1038 51.48 -41.98 -58.40
C ALA A 1038 51.61 -41.10 -59.67
N ASP A 1039 50.50 -40.82 -60.37
CA ASP A 1039 50.54 -40.14 -61.67
C ASP A 1039 50.16 -38.65 -61.56
N VAL A 1040 50.77 -37.82 -62.40
CA VAL A 1040 50.49 -36.38 -62.54
C VAL A 1040 49.85 -36.10 -63.88
N SER A 1041 48.76 -35.31 -63.91
CA SER A 1041 48.13 -34.79 -65.13
C SER A 1041 48.12 -33.28 -65.15
N LEU A 1042 48.72 -32.69 -66.19
CA LEU A 1042 48.77 -31.25 -66.43
C LEU A 1042 48.01 -30.91 -67.72
N LEU A 1043 47.09 -29.95 -67.62
CA LEU A 1043 46.31 -29.42 -68.74
C LEU A 1043 46.29 -27.89 -68.66
N ALA A 1044 46.74 -27.21 -69.72
CA ALA A 1044 46.74 -25.74 -69.82
C ALA A 1044 46.72 -25.28 -71.29
N GLU A 1045 46.65 -23.97 -71.57
CA GLU A 1045 47.08 -23.42 -72.86
C GLU A 1045 48.61 -23.42 -72.98
N SER A 1046 49.31 -23.02 -71.91
CA SER A 1046 50.77 -23.04 -71.79
C SER A 1046 51.20 -23.51 -70.41
N ILE A 1047 52.28 -24.28 -70.31
CA ILE A 1047 52.85 -24.80 -69.08
C ILE A 1047 54.29 -24.31 -68.98
N ILE A 1048 54.62 -23.64 -67.87
CA ILE A 1048 55.84 -22.88 -67.70
C ILE A 1048 56.50 -23.30 -66.40
N ASP A 1049 57.81 -23.54 -66.42
CA ASP A 1049 58.61 -23.62 -65.20
C ASP A 1049 58.85 -22.20 -64.65
N SER A 1050 58.51 -21.97 -63.38
CA SER A 1050 58.67 -20.70 -62.67
C SER A 1050 60.09 -20.43 -62.17
N GLY A 1051 60.93 -21.47 -62.06
CA GLY A 1051 62.21 -21.50 -61.38
C GLY A 1051 63.35 -22.05 -62.23
N ASN A 1052 64.40 -22.58 -61.60
CA ASN A 1052 65.45 -23.41 -62.24
C ASN A 1052 66.32 -24.19 -61.24
N ALA A 1053 65.99 -24.17 -59.96
CA ALA A 1053 66.82 -24.76 -58.90
C ALA A 1053 66.30 -26.15 -58.47
N GLU A 1054 65.02 -26.42 -58.72
CA GLU A 1054 64.27 -27.59 -58.27
C GLU A 1054 64.01 -28.58 -59.41
N ILE A 1055 63.50 -29.78 -59.06
CA ILE A 1055 62.86 -30.66 -60.03
C ILE A 1055 61.36 -30.35 -59.95
N ASP A 1056 60.79 -29.87 -61.05
CA ASP A 1056 59.40 -29.44 -61.09
C ASP A 1056 58.44 -30.60 -60.87
N ILE A 1057 58.66 -31.74 -61.52
CA ILE A 1057 57.74 -32.90 -61.42
C ILE A 1057 58.46 -34.17 -60.98
N ILE A 1058 58.02 -34.75 -59.87
CA ILE A 1058 58.44 -36.08 -59.40
C ILE A 1058 57.19 -36.97 -59.34
N ALA A 1059 57.10 -37.99 -60.18
CA ALA A 1059 55.92 -38.86 -60.31
C ALA A 1059 56.28 -40.25 -60.86
N ASP A 1060 55.36 -41.22 -60.81
CA ASP A 1060 55.52 -42.46 -61.57
C ASP A 1060 55.29 -42.19 -63.07
N ALA A 1061 54.19 -41.51 -63.39
CA ALA A 1061 53.87 -41.09 -64.75
C ALA A 1061 53.44 -39.62 -64.84
N LEU A 1062 53.72 -38.99 -65.98
CA LEU A 1062 53.32 -37.62 -66.30
C LEU A 1062 52.53 -37.57 -67.61
N ARG A 1063 51.36 -36.95 -67.54
CA ARG A 1063 50.52 -36.59 -68.68
C ARG A 1063 50.56 -35.08 -68.89
N ILE A 1064 50.87 -34.64 -70.10
CA ILE A 1064 50.90 -33.20 -70.43
C ILE A 1064 50.02 -32.93 -71.63
N ILE A 1065 49.09 -31.98 -71.50
CA ILE A 1065 48.36 -31.45 -72.65
C ILE A 1065 48.44 -29.93 -72.65
N THR A 1066 48.85 -29.35 -73.77
CA THR A 1066 48.76 -27.90 -74.00
C THR A 1066 47.77 -27.63 -75.13
N THR A 1067 46.87 -26.67 -74.93
CA THR A 1067 45.79 -26.34 -75.89
C THR A 1067 46.02 -25.02 -76.63
N GLY A 1068 47.02 -24.24 -76.22
CA GLY A 1068 47.42 -23.00 -76.87
C GLY A 1068 48.03 -23.28 -78.23
N THR A 1069 47.73 -22.43 -79.21
CA THR A 1069 48.22 -22.57 -80.60
C THR A 1069 49.05 -21.37 -81.06
N ASN A 1070 49.25 -20.39 -80.17
CA ASN A 1070 50.06 -19.21 -80.48
C ASN A 1070 51.56 -19.56 -80.48
N ASP A 1071 52.37 -18.64 -81.01
CA ASP A 1071 53.82 -18.76 -80.90
C ASP A 1071 54.23 -18.52 -79.44
N GLY A 1072 54.91 -19.52 -78.86
CA GLY A 1072 55.36 -19.50 -77.46
C GLY A 1072 54.49 -20.31 -76.50
N ASP A 1073 53.28 -20.71 -76.89
CA ASP A 1073 52.45 -21.62 -76.09
C ASP A 1073 53.09 -23.02 -76.13
N GLY A 1074 53.26 -23.72 -75.02
CA GLY A 1074 53.91 -25.03 -75.00
C GLY A 1074 54.11 -25.53 -73.58
N ALA A 1075 54.91 -26.57 -73.40
CA ALA A 1075 55.31 -27.07 -72.10
C ALA A 1075 56.83 -26.91 -71.93
N GLY A 1076 57.23 -25.89 -71.18
CA GLY A 1076 58.61 -25.44 -71.05
C GLY A 1076 59.10 -24.58 -72.22
N PHE A 1077 60.28 -24.01 -72.07
CA PHE A 1077 60.96 -23.17 -73.06
C PHE A 1077 62.41 -23.61 -73.27
N SER A 1078 63.00 -23.27 -74.43
CA SER A 1078 64.44 -23.54 -74.67
C SER A 1078 65.40 -22.89 -73.66
N SER A 1079 64.95 -21.85 -72.94
CA SER A 1079 65.71 -21.19 -71.88
C SER A 1079 65.42 -21.74 -70.48
N ASN A 1080 64.33 -22.48 -70.32
CA ASN A 1080 63.87 -23.05 -69.05
C ASN A 1080 63.01 -24.28 -69.33
N HIS A 1081 63.62 -25.46 -69.21
CA HIS A 1081 62.89 -26.71 -69.44
C HIS A 1081 62.02 -27.00 -68.22
N ILE A 1082 61.05 -27.90 -68.37
CA ILE A 1082 60.41 -28.51 -67.20
C ILE A 1082 61.36 -29.63 -66.73
N GLU A 1083 61.86 -29.52 -65.51
CA GLU A 1083 62.70 -30.53 -64.88
C GLU A 1083 61.83 -31.66 -64.29
N THR A 1084 62.12 -32.90 -64.67
CA THR A 1084 61.30 -34.06 -64.28
C THR A 1084 62.13 -35.20 -63.67
N ASN A 1085 61.46 -36.01 -62.86
CA ASN A 1085 61.92 -37.31 -62.36
C ASN A 1085 60.74 -38.29 -62.44
N ILE A 1086 60.55 -38.87 -63.63
CA ILE A 1086 59.37 -39.68 -63.96
C ILE A 1086 59.75 -40.96 -64.71
N ASN A 1087 58.97 -42.03 -64.54
CA ASN A 1087 59.23 -43.30 -65.25
C ASN A 1087 58.56 -43.33 -66.63
N LEU A 1088 57.41 -42.65 -66.79
CA LEU A 1088 56.58 -42.73 -67.98
C LEU A 1088 56.00 -41.35 -68.37
N LEU A 1089 56.09 -40.98 -69.65
CA LEU A 1089 55.59 -39.72 -70.18
C LEU A 1089 54.72 -39.94 -71.41
N ALA A 1090 53.58 -39.24 -71.44
CA ALA A 1090 52.77 -39.02 -72.65
C ALA A 1090 52.38 -37.54 -72.75
N ALA A 1091 52.48 -36.95 -73.94
CA ALA A 1091 52.23 -35.53 -74.14
C ALA A 1091 51.53 -35.22 -75.46
N ASP A 1092 50.63 -34.23 -75.46
CA ASP A 1092 49.97 -33.67 -76.65
C ASP A 1092 50.08 -32.14 -76.63
N ILE A 1093 50.95 -31.59 -77.49
CA ILE A 1093 51.41 -30.21 -77.42
C ILE A 1093 51.05 -29.45 -78.70
N HIS A 1094 50.13 -28.48 -78.60
CA HIS A 1094 49.58 -27.75 -79.76
C HIS A 1094 50.31 -26.43 -80.08
N GLY A 1095 51.32 -26.10 -79.26
CA GLY A 1095 52.20 -24.95 -79.42
C GLY A 1095 52.95 -24.88 -80.75
N THR A 1096 53.21 -23.67 -81.27
CA THR A 1096 53.95 -23.50 -82.54
C THR A 1096 55.23 -22.68 -82.41
N ASN A 1097 56.17 -22.86 -83.35
CA ASN A 1097 57.46 -22.17 -83.46
C ASN A 1097 58.37 -22.26 -82.22
N SER A 1098 58.31 -21.28 -81.31
CA SER A 1098 59.10 -21.24 -80.07
C SER A 1098 58.41 -21.95 -78.91
N GLY A 1099 57.11 -22.23 -79.04
CA GLY A 1099 56.33 -23.09 -78.16
C GLY A 1099 56.42 -24.56 -78.59
N GLY A 1100 56.69 -25.46 -77.65
CA GLY A 1100 56.94 -26.89 -77.88
C GLY A 1100 57.03 -27.66 -76.56
N LEU A 1101 57.52 -28.90 -76.57
CA LEU A 1101 57.80 -29.69 -75.37
C LEU A 1101 59.29 -29.60 -75.03
N PHE A 1102 59.64 -29.03 -73.89
CA PHE A 1102 61.00 -28.90 -73.39
C PHE A 1102 61.09 -29.52 -71.99
N ILE A 1103 61.66 -30.73 -71.91
CA ILE A 1103 61.80 -31.48 -70.66
C ILE A 1103 63.28 -31.86 -70.43
N THR A 1104 63.72 -31.65 -69.19
CA THR A 1104 64.97 -32.21 -68.66
C THR A 1104 64.63 -33.28 -67.63
N GLU A 1105 64.70 -34.53 -68.06
CA GLU A 1105 64.50 -35.68 -67.20
C GLU A 1105 65.79 -36.02 -66.42
N THR A 1106 65.64 -36.27 -65.13
CA THR A 1106 66.75 -36.67 -64.27
C THR A 1106 67.17 -38.12 -64.52
N ASN A 1107 66.20 -39.03 -64.67
CA ASN A 1107 66.42 -40.48 -64.72
C ASN A 1107 66.25 -41.08 -66.15
N ALA A 1108 65.91 -42.38 -66.26
CA ALA A 1108 65.50 -43.00 -67.52
C ALA A 1108 63.97 -42.91 -67.71
N ILE A 1109 63.53 -42.33 -68.82
CA ILE A 1109 62.12 -42.09 -69.14
C ILE A 1109 61.63 -43.02 -70.24
N THR A 1110 60.43 -43.56 -70.07
CA THR A 1110 59.74 -44.33 -71.11
C THR A 1110 58.67 -43.46 -71.76
N ILE A 1111 58.54 -43.53 -73.08
CA ILE A 1111 57.40 -42.97 -73.81
C ILE A 1111 56.49 -44.13 -74.23
N ASP A 1112 55.30 -44.22 -73.64
CA ASP A 1112 54.32 -45.28 -73.93
C ASP A 1112 52.90 -44.78 -73.60
N GLN A 1113 51.92 -45.66 -73.74
CA GLN A 1113 50.55 -45.40 -73.36
C GLN A 1113 50.40 -45.22 -71.84
N LEU A 1114 49.96 -44.02 -71.45
CA LEU A 1114 49.46 -43.71 -70.11
C LEU A 1114 48.03 -44.20 -69.94
N ASN A 1115 47.72 -44.76 -68.77
CA ASN A 1115 46.34 -45.03 -68.40
C ASN A 1115 45.59 -43.71 -68.11
N ALA A 1116 44.27 -43.80 -67.99
CA ALA A 1116 43.49 -42.66 -67.55
C ALA A 1116 43.87 -42.29 -66.10
N ILE A 1117 44.14 -41.01 -65.85
CA ILE A 1117 44.49 -40.49 -64.53
C ILE A 1117 43.21 -39.97 -63.89
N ALA A 1118 42.80 -40.59 -62.79
CA ALA A 1118 41.60 -40.20 -62.05
C ALA A 1118 41.99 -39.55 -60.73
N VAL A 1119 41.33 -38.43 -60.43
CA VAL A 1119 41.38 -37.78 -59.11
C VAL A 1119 39.99 -37.79 -58.48
N ASN A 1120 39.94 -37.91 -57.16
CA ASN A 1120 38.72 -37.95 -56.37
C ASN A 1120 38.29 -36.52 -56.00
N ARG A 1121 37.62 -35.84 -56.93
CA ARG A 1121 37.09 -34.50 -56.66
C ARG A 1121 36.13 -34.51 -55.47
N VAL A 1122 36.36 -33.62 -54.51
CA VAL A 1122 35.51 -33.45 -53.33
C VAL A 1122 34.26 -32.65 -53.72
N ALA A 1123 33.08 -33.10 -53.30
CA ALA A 1123 31.81 -32.41 -53.49
C ALA A 1123 31.41 -31.61 -52.24
N ASN A 1124 30.40 -30.75 -52.35
CA ASN A 1124 29.93 -29.89 -51.25
C ASN A 1124 29.47 -30.64 -49.99
N ASN A 1125 29.25 -31.95 -50.08
CA ASN A 1125 28.92 -32.82 -48.95
C ASN A 1125 30.14 -33.54 -48.36
N ALA A 1126 31.35 -33.07 -48.69
CA ALA A 1126 32.65 -33.68 -48.40
C ALA A 1126 32.85 -35.13 -48.91
N THR A 1127 31.92 -35.69 -49.67
CA THR A 1127 32.10 -36.99 -50.34
C THR A 1127 32.76 -36.81 -51.70
N ILE A 1128 33.15 -37.92 -52.33
CA ILE A 1128 33.70 -37.86 -53.68
C ILE A 1128 32.55 -37.62 -54.67
N SER A 1129 32.74 -36.63 -55.54
CA SER A 1129 31.81 -36.28 -56.61
C SER A 1129 31.49 -37.52 -57.45
N SER A 1130 30.21 -37.68 -57.81
CA SER A 1130 29.78 -38.71 -58.76
C SER A 1130 30.29 -38.46 -60.19
N GLU A 1131 30.71 -37.22 -60.47
CA GLU A 1131 31.44 -36.87 -61.67
C GLU A 1131 32.92 -37.13 -61.44
N ASN A 1132 33.36 -38.35 -61.71
CA ASN A 1132 34.79 -38.67 -61.66
C ASN A 1132 35.53 -37.78 -62.66
N THR A 1133 36.41 -36.92 -62.15
CA THR A 1133 37.42 -36.19 -62.92
C THR A 1133 38.50 -37.17 -63.34
N THR A 1134 38.30 -37.76 -64.51
CA THR A 1134 39.23 -38.71 -65.12
C THR A 1134 39.75 -38.10 -66.42
N ASP A 1135 41.02 -37.75 -66.43
CA ASP A 1135 41.71 -37.38 -67.65
C ASP A 1135 41.96 -38.64 -68.46
N ILE A 1136 41.48 -38.64 -69.70
CA ILE A 1136 41.54 -39.82 -70.57
C ILE A 1136 42.98 -40.24 -70.83
N ALA A 1137 43.17 -41.56 -71.02
CA ALA A 1137 44.42 -42.17 -71.43
C ALA A 1137 45.02 -41.43 -72.64
N LEU A 1138 46.34 -41.21 -72.60
CA LEU A 1138 47.12 -40.55 -73.64
C LEU A 1138 48.27 -41.48 -74.03
N SER A 1139 48.67 -41.53 -75.30
CA SER A 1139 49.83 -42.28 -75.74
C SER A 1139 50.75 -41.40 -76.56
N ASP A 1140 52.03 -41.77 -76.57
CA ASP A 1140 53.06 -41.11 -77.37
C ASP A 1140 53.34 -39.66 -76.93
N ILE A 1141 54.26 -39.01 -77.67
CA ILE A 1141 54.44 -37.57 -77.61
C ILE A 1141 54.04 -37.02 -78.98
N ASP A 1142 53.04 -36.15 -79.00
CA ASP A 1142 52.70 -35.30 -80.15
C ASP A 1142 53.04 -33.84 -79.82
N SER A 1143 53.69 -33.15 -80.76
CA SER A 1143 54.08 -31.76 -80.60
C SER A 1143 54.10 -31.05 -81.95
N ASP A 1144 53.23 -30.05 -82.09
CA ASP A 1144 53.19 -29.15 -83.25
C ASP A 1144 54.42 -28.21 -83.31
N GLY A 1145 55.16 -28.14 -82.20
CA GLY A 1145 56.31 -27.27 -81.97
C GLY A 1145 57.65 -28.01 -81.94
N GLN A 1146 58.60 -27.47 -81.17
CA GLN A 1146 59.86 -28.16 -80.92
C GLN A 1146 59.67 -29.26 -79.89
N LEU A 1147 60.35 -30.39 -80.06
CA LEU A 1147 60.43 -31.44 -79.06
C LEU A 1147 61.87 -31.57 -78.59
N VAL A 1148 62.13 -31.20 -77.35
CA VAL A 1148 63.40 -31.32 -76.66
C VAL A 1148 63.16 -32.16 -75.41
N LEU A 1149 63.66 -33.39 -75.44
CA LEU A 1149 63.68 -34.29 -74.30
C LEU A 1149 65.14 -34.67 -74.02
N ILE A 1150 65.61 -34.33 -72.82
CA ILE A 1150 66.99 -34.58 -72.39
C ILE A 1150 66.94 -35.44 -71.14
N THR A 1151 67.68 -36.55 -71.10
CA THR A 1151 67.93 -37.29 -69.85
C THR A 1151 69.32 -36.97 -69.32
N THR A 1152 69.45 -36.56 -68.06
CA THR A 1152 70.76 -36.31 -67.44
C THR A 1152 71.40 -37.58 -66.92
N GLU A 1153 70.61 -38.54 -66.41
CA GLU A 1153 71.07 -39.85 -65.93
C GLU A 1153 70.13 -40.98 -66.39
N GLY A 1154 70.29 -41.50 -67.61
CA GLY A 1154 69.41 -42.58 -68.07
C GLY A 1154 69.42 -42.79 -69.57
N ASN A 1155 68.35 -43.40 -70.06
CA ASN A 1155 68.05 -43.57 -71.48
C ASN A 1155 66.58 -43.21 -71.73
N ILE A 1156 66.33 -42.61 -72.89
CA ILE A 1156 65.00 -42.42 -73.50
C ILE A 1156 64.66 -43.68 -74.30
#